data_AF-A0A7C9VV34-F1
#
_entry.id   AF-A0A7C9VV34-F1
#
_cell.length_a   1.000
_cell.length_b   1.000
_cell.length_c   1.000
_cell.angle_alpha   90.00
_cell.angle_beta   90.00
_cell.angle_gamma   90.00
#
_symmetry.space_group_name_H-M   'P 1'
#
loop_
_entity.id
_entity.type
_entity.pdbx_description
1 polymer ?
#
loop_
_entity_poly.entity_id
_entity_poly.type
_entity_poly.pdbx_seq_one_letter_code
_entity_poly.pdbx_strand_id
1 'polypeptide(L)'
;MTWRFLRAVVAGLLLAACAVVAPVPASAAAPTRIMALGDSITGSPGCWRALLWKHLQDTGHTDTDFVGSLPAPGCGFTYDGENEGHGGILATNIVRDNQLPGWLSSARPDVVLMHLGTNDVWSNIPAATILNAYTTMLGQMRASNPAIKLIVAQIIPMNPSNCSACGQRVVDLNAAIPGWAQANSTAASPITVVDQWTGFSTSADTTDGVHPNTTTGIQKIEARWYPAVVAALGGGSTPTTGLHVEGTRVVEANGTPFVMRGVNHAYVWYPTQNRAFADMKSFGTNTVRVVLGSGQRWGPTPAAEVTNVISLCKQNKMICVLEVHDTTGYGEQSGAASLDQAATYWVGVANALKGQENYVIINLGNEPFGNNASVSATWASATSSAISRLRGAGLQHLIMADAPMWGQDWQNIMRDNAAAVFNADPQRNTVFSIHMYGVYDTAAEINAYFDAFRTAGLPLVVGEFGLNHSDGDPDENTIMAQAQARGLGYIGWSWSGNSSDVAYLDMTNSFNPASLTPWGERFLNGANGVRQTSKEATIFGGGGGGDTQPPTTPGTPSASGVTATGLTLNWSASTDNVGVTGYDVYRAVGSGSFTLTGSTPSASYADSGLSPSTTYRYQVRAKDAAGNVSAVSGIVSVTTSAGGGSGTCKVGYSAPSWGGGSGFTASVTITNTGTSAIDGWTLAFSYANGQKVTLPGWGATWAQSGGNVTATNLSWNRTLAPNGSTSIGFNGTYSGSNPAPASFTLNGSTCTTS
;
A
#
# COMPACT_ATOMS: atom_id res chain seq x y z
N MET A 1 -57.23 -44.03 -48.77
CA MET A 1 -57.13 -43.62 -50.18
C MET A 1 -56.78 -42.14 -50.24
N THR A 2 -55.72 -41.82 -50.98
CA THR A 2 -55.46 -40.55 -51.72
C THR A 2 -55.53 -39.23 -50.96
N TRP A 3 -54.37 -38.65 -50.59
CA TRP A 3 -53.58 -37.68 -51.40
C TRP A 3 -54.17 -36.27 -51.42
N ARG A 4 -53.47 -35.34 -50.77
CA ARG A 4 -53.17 -34.01 -51.33
C ARG A 4 -51.96 -33.39 -50.62
N PHE A 5 -50.82 -33.49 -51.29
CA PHE A 5 -49.61 -32.73 -51.01
C PHE A 5 -49.81 -31.27 -51.48
N LEU A 6 -49.47 -30.32 -50.62
CA LEU A 6 -48.74 -29.13 -51.03
C LEU A 6 -47.77 -28.75 -49.90
N ARG A 7 -46.47 -28.87 -50.19
CA ARG A 7 -45.35 -28.49 -49.31
C ARG A 7 -45.07 -27.01 -49.48
N ALA A 8 -44.89 -26.28 -48.38
CA ALA A 8 -43.63 -25.64 -47.99
C ALA A 8 -43.88 -24.55 -46.93
N VAL A 9 -43.28 -24.68 -45.75
CA VAL A 9 -42.21 -23.81 -45.21
C VAL A 9 -41.97 -24.16 -43.73
N VAL A 10 -40.89 -24.91 -43.52
CA VAL A 10 -39.87 -24.76 -42.47
C VAL A 10 -40.29 -24.35 -41.05
N ALA A 11 -40.20 -25.31 -40.12
CA ALA A 11 -39.49 -25.13 -38.85
C ALA A 11 -39.17 -26.52 -38.29
N GLY A 12 -37.98 -27.00 -38.63
CA GLY A 12 -37.45 -28.25 -38.14
C GLY A 12 -36.79 -28.11 -36.77
N LEU A 13 -37.00 -29.17 -35.99
CA LEU A 13 -35.96 -29.92 -35.26
C LEU A 13 -35.42 -29.24 -33.99
N LEU A 14 -35.27 -29.90 -32.83
CA LEU A 14 -35.34 -31.29 -32.42
C LEU A 14 -35.38 -31.28 -30.88
N LEU A 15 -36.28 -32.06 -30.27
CA LEU A 15 -36.11 -32.55 -28.91
C LEU A 15 -34.97 -33.59 -28.90
N ALA A 16 -33.97 -33.44 -28.02
CA ALA A 16 -33.09 -34.54 -27.64
C ALA A 16 -32.52 -34.36 -26.22
N ALA A 17 -32.95 -35.25 -25.32
CA ALA A 17 -32.27 -35.82 -24.16
C ALA A 17 -31.32 -34.95 -23.31
N CYS A 18 -31.78 -34.58 -22.10
CA CYS A 18 -30.91 -34.23 -20.98
C CYS A 18 -30.22 -35.47 -20.42
N ALA A 19 -28.98 -35.73 -20.83
CA ALA A 19 -28.05 -36.58 -20.08
C ALA A 19 -27.28 -35.69 -19.10
N VAL A 20 -27.36 -36.01 -17.81
CA VAL A 20 -26.54 -35.37 -16.77
C VAL A 20 -25.09 -35.82 -16.99
N VAL A 21 -24.26 -34.91 -17.49
CA VAL A 21 -22.81 -35.12 -17.59
C VAL A 21 -22.23 -34.92 -16.20
N ALA A 22 -21.82 -36.02 -15.54
CA ALA A 22 -20.97 -35.91 -14.37
C ALA A 22 -19.63 -35.27 -14.78
N PRO A 23 -19.07 -34.35 -13.98
CA PRO A 23 -17.78 -33.74 -14.30
C PRO A 23 -16.72 -34.84 -14.39
N VAL A 24 -16.03 -34.89 -15.52
CA VAL A 24 -14.82 -35.71 -15.67
C VAL A 24 -13.79 -35.15 -14.69
N PRO A 25 -13.21 -35.94 -13.76
CA PRO A 25 -12.15 -35.44 -12.91
C PRO A 25 -11.01 -34.97 -13.82
N ALA A 26 -10.51 -33.76 -13.57
CA ALA A 26 -9.32 -33.26 -14.25
C ALA A 26 -8.18 -34.29 -14.07
N SER A 27 -7.52 -34.66 -15.17
CA SER A 27 -6.28 -35.44 -15.10
C SER A 27 -5.30 -34.71 -14.20
N ALA A 28 -4.78 -35.39 -13.17
CA ALA A 28 -3.68 -34.85 -12.37
C ALA A 28 -2.53 -34.46 -13.31
N ALA A 29 -1.91 -33.30 -13.09
CA ALA A 29 -0.71 -32.90 -13.81
C ALA A 29 0.41 -33.92 -13.56
N ALA A 30 1.25 -34.17 -14.56
CA ALA A 30 2.41 -35.05 -14.38
C ALA A 30 3.39 -34.41 -13.37
N PRO A 31 4.08 -35.23 -12.54
CA PRO A 31 5.06 -34.71 -11.59
C PRO A 31 6.20 -34.01 -12.31
N THR A 32 6.77 -32.98 -11.69
CA THR A 32 7.92 -32.25 -12.23
C THR A 32 9.17 -33.12 -12.16
N ARG A 33 9.84 -33.31 -13.30
CA ARG A 33 10.99 -34.21 -13.42
C ARG A 33 12.30 -33.50 -13.09
N ILE A 34 13.01 -33.96 -12.07
CA ILE A 34 14.20 -33.33 -11.50
C ILE A 34 15.43 -34.21 -11.77
N MET A 35 16.36 -33.75 -12.60
CA MET A 35 17.64 -34.44 -12.83
C MET A 35 18.75 -33.84 -11.98
N ALA A 36 19.31 -34.62 -11.05
CA ALA A 36 20.56 -34.25 -10.39
C ALA A 36 21.76 -34.68 -11.27
N LEU A 37 22.40 -33.70 -11.92
CA LEU A 37 23.54 -33.88 -12.82
C LEU A 37 24.84 -33.47 -12.14
N GLY A 38 25.85 -34.31 -12.16
CA GLY A 38 27.15 -33.91 -11.64
C GLY A 38 28.18 -35.00 -11.55
N ASP A 39 29.23 -34.70 -10.80
CA ASP A 39 30.34 -35.62 -10.57
C ASP A 39 30.16 -36.43 -9.27
N SER A 40 31.26 -36.79 -8.59
CA SER A 40 31.22 -37.64 -7.40
C SER A 40 30.47 -37.00 -6.24
N ILE A 41 30.42 -35.66 -6.13
CA ILE A 41 29.63 -34.96 -5.09
C ILE A 41 28.13 -35.21 -5.29
N THR A 42 27.71 -35.33 -6.55
CA THR A 42 26.35 -35.72 -6.89
C THR A 42 26.19 -37.22 -6.62
N GLY A 43 27.06 -38.07 -7.17
CA GLY A 43 26.90 -39.53 -7.17
C GLY A 43 27.06 -40.28 -5.85
N SER A 44 28.08 -39.98 -5.02
CA SER A 44 28.49 -40.86 -3.90
C SER A 44 29.00 -40.10 -2.66
N PRO A 45 28.40 -40.30 -1.46
CA PRO A 45 27.23 -41.15 -1.19
C PRO A 45 25.91 -40.53 -1.70
N GLY A 46 25.91 -39.27 -2.14
CA GLY A 46 24.75 -38.62 -2.77
C GLY A 46 23.51 -38.46 -1.89
N CYS A 47 23.61 -38.74 -0.58
CA CYS A 47 22.47 -38.75 0.34
C CYS A 47 21.88 -37.36 0.64
N TRP A 48 22.53 -36.27 0.23
CA TRP A 48 21.91 -34.96 0.23
C TRP A 48 20.65 -34.93 -0.65
N ARG A 49 20.57 -35.75 -1.71
CA ARG A 49 19.36 -35.90 -2.54
C ARG A 49 18.24 -36.61 -1.79
N ALA A 50 18.58 -37.61 -0.98
CA ALA A 50 17.61 -38.29 -0.12
C ALA A 50 16.99 -37.31 0.88
N LEU A 51 17.84 -36.46 1.50
CA LEU A 51 17.37 -35.41 2.40
C LEU A 51 16.53 -34.37 1.65
N LEU A 52 16.94 -33.96 0.44
CA LEU A 52 16.22 -32.98 -0.37
C LEU A 52 14.84 -33.50 -0.77
N TRP A 53 14.76 -34.73 -1.28
CA TRP A 53 13.50 -35.39 -1.59
C TRP A 53 12.62 -35.45 -0.35
N LYS A 54 13.17 -35.92 0.79
CA LYS A 54 12.41 -35.99 2.04
C LYS A 54 11.88 -34.63 2.45
N HIS A 55 12.70 -33.58 2.37
CA HIS A 55 12.30 -32.23 2.71
C HIS A 55 11.18 -31.72 1.80
N LEU A 56 11.26 -31.97 0.48
CA LEU A 56 10.18 -31.67 -0.48
C LEU A 56 8.88 -32.40 -0.12
N GLN A 57 8.94 -33.69 0.20
CA GLN A 57 7.74 -34.44 0.61
C GLN A 57 7.16 -33.90 1.92
N ASP A 58 8.01 -33.65 2.92
CA ASP A 58 7.60 -33.16 4.24
C ASP A 58 6.96 -31.76 4.18
N THR A 59 7.28 -30.96 3.16
CA THR A 59 6.74 -29.60 2.95
C THR A 59 5.66 -29.52 1.88
N GLY A 60 5.15 -30.67 1.40
CA GLY A 60 3.99 -30.73 0.51
C GLY A 60 4.31 -30.59 -0.99
N HIS A 61 5.58 -30.62 -1.38
CA HIS A 61 6.02 -30.68 -2.77
C HIS A 61 6.07 -32.14 -3.28
N THR A 62 4.92 -32.82 -3.19
CA THR A 62 4.82 -34.25 -3.46
C THR A 62 4.77 -34.62 -4.94
N ASP A 63 4.53 -33.64 -5.81
CA ASP A 63 4.43 -33.82 -7.27
C ASP A 63 5.80 -33.67 -7.95
N THR A 64 6.79 -34.40 -7.43
CA THR A 64 8.17 -34.44 -7.95
C THR A 64 8.57 -35.86 -8.33
N ASP A 65 9.45 -35.96 -9.33
CA ASP A 65 10.02 -37.22 -9.84
C ASP A 65 11.51 -37.00 -10.09
N PHE A 66 12.39 -37.58 -9.29
CA PHE A 66 13.84 -37.56 -9.53
C PHE A 66 14.18 -38.52 -10.67
N VAL A 67 15.01 -38.07 -11.60
CA VAL A 67 15.24 -38.79 -12.86
C VAL A 67 16.72 -38.83 -13.22
N GLY A 68 17.14 -39.94 -13.83
CA GLY A 68 18.51 -40.15 -14.30
C GLY A 68 18.78 -41.62 -14.61
N SER A 69 19.97 -41.90 -15.14
CA SER A 69 20.36 -43.26 -15.52
C SER A 69 20.87 -44.11 -14.35
N LEU A 70 21.26 -43.49 -13.24
CA LEU A 70 21.81 -44.16 -12.07
C LEU A 70 20.73 -44.34 -10.98
N PRO A 71 20.70 -45.49 -10.29
CA PRO A 71 19.74 -45.74 -9.21
C PRO A 71 20.05 -44.90 -7.96
N ALA A 72 19.04 -44.78 -7.08
CA ALA A 72 19.19 -44.16 -5.77
C ALA A 72 20.17 -44.95 -4.87
N PRO A 73 21.25 -44.33 -4.33
CA PRO A 73 22.09 -44.98 -3.34
C PRO A 73 21.35 -45.22 -2.01
N GLY A 74 21.79 -46.21 -1.22
CA GLY A 74 21.18 -46.50 0.08
C GLY A 74 21.52 -45.44 1.14
N CYS A 75 20.50 -44.71 1.63
CA CYS A 75 20.66 -43.60 2.60
C CYS A 75 19.89 -43.78 3.91
N GLY A 76 19.49 -45.02 4.24
CA GLY A 76 18.80 -45.35 5.50
C GLY A 76 17.28 -45.19 5.48
N PHE A 77 16.69 -44.73 4.38
CA PHE A 77 15.24 -44.71 4.13
C PHE A 77 14.95 -44.79 2.62
N THR A 78 13.72 -45.14 2.26
CA THR A 78 13.26 -45.16 0.86
C THR A 78 12.95 -43.75 0.39
N TYR A 79 13.44 -43.40 -0.79
CA TYR A 79 13.21 -42.12 -1.46
C TYR A 79 13.30 -42.33 -2.97
N ASP A 80 12.78 -41.36 -3.72
CA ASP A 80 12.98 -41.25 -5.16
C ASP A 80 14.27 -40.45 -5.42
N GLY A 81 15.22 -41.07 -6.14
CA GLY A 81 16.63 -40.71 -6.03
C GLY A 81 17.48 -40.99 -7.25
N GLU A 82 16.85 -41.30 -8.38
CA GLU A 82 17.46 -41.46 -9.67
C GLU A 82 18.23 -40.20 -10.04
N ASN A 83 19.39 -40.39 -10.68
CA ASN A 83 20.31 -39.29 -10.89
C ASN A 83 21.31 -39.53 -12.02
N GLU A 84 22.07 -38.49 -12.32
CA GLU A 84 23.15 -38.48 -13.31
C GLU A 84 24.47 -38.03 -12.63
N GLY A 85 24.77 -38.59 -11.45
CA GLY A 85 25.96 -38.33 -10.66
C GLY A 85 27.09 -39.32 -10.93
N HIS A 86 28.02 -38.99 -11.82
CA HIS A 86 29.08 -39.90 -12.25
C HIS A 86 30.42 -39.61 -11.57
N GLY A 87 30.88 -40.53 -10.73
CA GLY A 87 32.19 -40.42 -10.10
C GLY A 87 33.32 -40.30 -11.13
N GLY A 88 34.25 -39.36 -10.92
CA GLY A 88 35.38 -39.11 -11.83
C GLY A 88 35.04 -38.40 -13.14
N ILE A 89 33.78 -38.10 -13.43
CA ILE A 89 33.40 -37.40 -14.66
C ILE A 89 33.81 -35.93 -14.61
N LEU A 90 34.16 -35.38 -15.77
CA LEU A 90 34.46 -33.96 -15.97
C LEU A 90 33.37 -33.35 -16.86
N ALA A 91 33.01 -32.09 -16.63
CA ALA A 91 32.13 -31.33 -17.52
C ALA A 91 32.67 -31.32 -18.95
N THR A 92 33.99 -31.14 -19.07
CA THR A 92 34.69 -31.18 -20.36
C THR A 92 34.63 -32.55 -21.04
N ASN A 93 34.62 -33.65 -20.28
CA ASN A 93 34.46 -35.00 -20.83
C ASN A 93 33.01 -35.23 -21.31
N ILE A 94 31.99 -34.79 -20.55
CA ILE A 94 30.58 -34.90 -20.95
C ILE A 94 30.35 -34.26 -22.32
N VAL A 95 30.96 -33.08 -22.56
CA VAL A 95 30.87 -32.37 -23.83
C VAL A 95 31.69 -33.06 -24.92
N ARG A 96 32.96 -33.42 -24.65
CA ARG A 96 33.83 -34.10 -25.62
C ARG A 96 33.18 -35.39 -26.14
N ASP A 97 32.58 -36.17 -25.25
CA ASP A 97 32.02 -37.48 -25.57
C ASP A 97 30.51 -37.41 -25.89
N ASN A 98 29.94 -36.19 -25.92
CA ASN A 98 28.54 -35.90 -26.26
C ASN A 98 27.53 -36.77 -25.49
N GLN A 99 27.72 -36.90 -24.16
CA GLN A 99 26.95 -37.85 -23.35
C GLN A 99 25.57 -37.33 -22.95
N LEU A 100 25.45 -36.03 -22.65
CA LEU A 100 24.25 -35.42 -22.08
C LEU A 100 22.97 -35.58 -22.93
N PRO A 101 22.98 -35.48 -24.28
CA PRO A 101 21.77 -35.68 -25.08
C PRO A 101 21.10 -37.05 -24.87
N GLY A 102 21.90 -38.11 -24.66
CA GLY A 102 21.37 -39.45 -24.38
C GLY A 102 20.61 -39.47 -23.05
N TRP A 103 21.21 -38.91 -21.99
CA TRP A 103 20.58 -38.81 -20.66
C TRP A 103 19.32 -37.96 -20.68
N LEU A 104 19.36 -36.80 -21.34
CA LEU A 104 18.19 -35.92 -21.49
C LEU A 104 17.05 -36.60 -22.23
N SER A 105 17.34 -37.33 -23.31
CA SER A 105 16.31 -38.04 -24.09
C SER A 105 15.60 -39.14 -23.29
N SER A 106 16.34 -39.81 -22.39
CA SER A 106 15.80 -40.87 -21.54
C SER A 106 15.02 -40.30 -20.36
N ALA A 107 15.64 -39.38 -19.61
CA ALA A 107 15.11 -38.88 -18.35
C ALA A 107 14.09 -37.76 -18.53
N ARG A 108 14.15 -37.01 -19.65
CA ARG A 108 13.27 -35.87 -19.98
C ARG A 108 13.03 -34.90 -18.81
N PRO A 109 14.07 -34.27 -18.25
CA PRO A 109 13.90 -33.39 -17.09
C PRO A 109 13.25 -32.05 -17.43
N ASP A 110 12.51 -31.52 -16.45
CA ASP A 110 12.01 -30.14 -16.40
C ASP A 110 12.98 -29.22 -15.64
N VAL A 111 13.63 -29.78 -14.62
CA VAL A 111 14.62 -29.10 -13.77
C VAL A 111 15.92 -29.90 -13.76
N VAL A 112 17.06 -29.21 -13.89
CA VAL A 112 18.40 -29.81 -13.73
C VAL A 112 19.11 -29.16 -12.56
N LEU A 113 19.50 -29.95 -11.55
CA LEU A 113 20.40 -29.55 -10.48
C LEU A 113 21.82 -29.93 -10.88
N MET A 114 22.65 -28.95 -11.22
CA MET A 114 24.01 -29.17 -11.70
C MET A 114 25.04 -28.88 -10.60
N HIS A 115 25.58 -29.92 -9.97
CA HIS A 115 26.76 -29.84 -9.09
C HIS A 115 27.95 -30.52 -9.77
N LEU A 116 28.65 -29.78 -10.61
CA LEU A 116 29.65 -30.30 -11.53
C LEU A 116 30.90 -29.40 -11.50
N GLY A 117 32.03 -29.89 -11.98
CA GLY A 117 33.28 -29.11 -12.09
C GLY A 117 34.30 -29.36 -10.98
N THR A 118 33.96 -30.15 -9.94
CA THR A 118 34.90 -30.54 -8.89
C THR A 118 36.06 -31.33 -9.50
N ASN A 119 35.77 -32.32 -10.34
CA ASN A 119 36.82 -33.11 -11.00
C ASN A 119 37.60 -32.34 -12.07
N ASP A 120 36.97 -31.38 -12.75
CA ASP A 120 37.64 -30.51 -13.72
C ASP A 120 38.69 -29.63 -13.01
N VAL A 121 38.30 -29.00 -11.91
CA VAL A 121 39.21 -28.23 -11.05
C VAL A 121 40.35 -29.10 -10.52
N TRP A 122 40.03 -30.31 -10.06
CA TRP A 122 41.04 -31.26 -9.58
C TRP A 122 42.02 -31.65 -10.70
N SER A 123 41.51 -31.79 -11.93
CA SER A 123 42.29 -32.11 -13.13
C SER A 123 43.00 -30.90 -13.76
N ASN A 124 43.07 -29.77 -13.07
CA ASN A 124 43.72 -28.54 -13.55
C ASN A 124 43.12 -27.99 -14.86
N ILE A 125 41.81 -28.14 -15.04
CA ILE A 125 41.10 -27.52 -16.16
C ILE A 125 40.78 -26.05 -15.79
N PRO A 126 41.12 -25.06 -16.65
CA PRO A 126 40.81 -23.66 -16.39
C PRO A 126 39.30 -23.39 -16.28
N ALA A 127 38.90 -22.49 -15.38
CA ALA A 127 37.49 -22.12 -15.17
C ALA A 127 36.78 -21.71 -16.48
N ALA A 128 37.44 -20.95 -17.35
CA ALA A 128 36.88 -20.56 -18.64
C ALA A 128 36.55 -21.77 -19.54
N THR A 129 37.38 -22.81 -19.53
CA THR A 129 37.14 -24.05 -20.29
C THR A 129 35.97 -24.84 -19.71
N ILE A 130 35.84 -24.88 -18.38
CA ILE A 130 34.70 -25.49 -17.68
C ILE A 130 33.40 -24.77 -18.05
N LEU A 131 33.39 -23.44 -18.02
CA LEU A 131 32.21 -22.64 -18.37
C LEU A 131 31.83 -22.77 -19.86
N ASN A 132 32.81 -22.94 -20.76
CA ASN A 132 32.52 -23.28 -22.16
C ASN A 132 31.81 -24.63 -22.29
N ALA A 133 32.19 -25.62 -21.47
CA ALA A 133 31.48 -26.89 -21.39
C ALA A 133 30.05 -26.69 -20.84
N TYR A 134 29.87 -25.86 -19.81
CA TYR A 134 28.54 -25.54 -19.26
C TYR A 134 27.64 -24.89 -20.31
N THR A 135 28.16 -23.93 -21.09
CA THR A 135 27.42 -23.30 -22.19
C THR A 135 26.97 -24.34 -23.23
N THR A 136 27.85 -25.29 -23.57
CA THR A 136 27.50 -26.36 -24.53
C THR A 136 26.41 -27.28 -23.98
N MET A 137 26.54 -27.71 -22.72
CA MET A 137 25.53 -28.53 -22.04
C MET A 137 24.19 -27.80 -21.91
N LEU A 138 24.19 -26.51 -21.57
CA LEU A 138 22.98 -25.68 -21.53
C LEU A 138 22.27 -25.63 -22.90
N GLY A 139 23.05 -25.53 -23.98
CA GLY A 139 22.51 -25.63 -25.35
C GLY A 139 21.83 -26.98 -25.60
N GLN A 140 22.45 -28.08 -25.18
CA GLN A 140 21.86 -29.43 -25.28
C GLN A 140 20.59 -29.58 -24.42
N MET A 141 20.60 -29.05 -23.20
CA MET A 141 19.44 -28.99 -22.29
C MET A 141 18.26 -28.28 -22.95
N ARG A 142 18.50 -27.08 -23.49
CA ARG A 142 17.47 -26.27 -24.17
C ARG A 142 16.98 -26.89 -25.48
N ALA A 143 17.83 -27.62 -26.19
CA ALA A 143 17.43 -28.38 -27.36
C ALA A 143 16.48 -29.54 -27.00
N SER A 144 16.68 -30.16 -25.82
CA SER A 144 15.78 -31.20 -25.31
C SER A 144 14.48 -30.65 -24.74
N ASN A 145 14.56 -29.55 -24.00
CA ASN A 145 13.42 -28.85 -23.40
C ASN A 145 13.70 -27.34 -23.40
N PRO A 146 13.07 -26.55 -24.29
CA PRO A 146 13.27 -25.11 -24.36
C PRO A 146 12.91 -24.34 -23.08
N ALA A 147 12.11 -24.95 -22.19
CA ALA A 147 11.66 -24.37 -20.93
C ALA A 147 12.43 -24.90 -19.70
N ILE A 148 13.53 -25.63 -19.90
CA ILE A 148 14.26 -26.27 -18.81
C ILE A 148 14.80 -25.25 -17.82
N LYS A 149 14.64 -25.54 -16.52
CA LYS A 149 15.16 -24.69 -15.43
C LYS A 149 16.48 -25.28 -14.96
N LEU A 150 17.56 -24.51 -15.07
CA LEU A 150 18.87 -24.93 -14.59
C LEU A 150 19.15 -24.32 -13.22
N ILE A 151 19.44 -25.15 -12.24
CA ILE A 151 19.93 -24.71 -10.93
C ILE A 151 21.39 -25.18 -10.82
N VAL A 152 22.34 -24.26 -10.84
CA VAL A 152 23.77 -24.56 -10.87
C VAL A 152 24.44 -24.22 -9.55
N ALA A 153 25.31 -25.10 -9.05
CA ALA A 153 26.09 -24.84 -7.85
C ALA A 153 27.31 -23.96 -8.16
N GLN A 154 27.58 -22.94 -7.34
CA GLN A 154 28.96 -22.70 -6.94
C GLN A 154 29.37 -23.90 -6.09
N ILE A 155 30.37 -24.65 -6.50
CA ILE A 155 30.71 -25.95 -5.90
C ILE A 155 31.28 -25.80 -4.49
N ILE A 156 31.10 -26.83 -3.66
CA ILE A 156 31.68 -26.88 -2.31
C ILE A 156 33.21 -26.69 -2.34
N PRO A 157 33.82 -26.20 -1.25
CA PRO A 157 35.26 -26.15 -1.13
C PRO A 157 35.88 -27.54 -1.13
N MET A 158 37.10 -27.63 -1.64
CA MET A 158 37.87 -28.87 -1.62
C MET A 158 39.30 -28.63 -1.16
N ASN A 159 39.84 -29.58 -0.42
CA ASN A 159 41.23 -29.61 0.02
C ASN A 159 41.74 -31.06 0.05
N PRO A 160 41.83 -31.73 -1.10
CA PRO A 160 42.37 -33.08 -1.17
C PRO A 160 43.87 -33.08 -0.85
N SER A 161 44.34 -34.16 -0.21
CA SER A 161 45.73 -34.30 0.24
C SER A 161 46.76 -34.25 -0.90
N ASN A 162 46.36 -34.52 -2.14
CA ASN A 162 47.21 -34.55 -3.33
C ASN A 162 47.10 -33.31 -4.24
N CYS A 163 46.34 -32.26 -3.86
CA CYS A 163 46.22 -31.06 -4.68
C CYS A 163 46.03 -29.78 -3.84
N SER A 164 47.15 -29.15 -3.48
CA SER A 164 47.16 -27.88 -2.75
C SER A 164 46.57 -26.69 -3.52
N ALA A 165 46.62 -26.72 -4.86
CA ALA A 165 46.08 -25.66 -5.72
C ALA A 165 44.55 -25.77 -5.92
N CYS A 166 43.93 -26.90 -5.56
CA CYS A 166 42.53 -27.16 -5.86
C CYS A 166 41.59 -26.19 -5.16
N GLY A 167 41.85 -25.83 -3.90
CA GLY A 167 41.04 -24.85 -3.17
C GLY A 167 40.94 -23.51 -3.89
N GLN A 168 42.07 -22.98 -4.38
CA GLN A 168 42.08 -21.72 -5.13
C GLN A 168 41.37 -21.84 -6.48
N ARG A 169 41.57 -22.95 -7.20
CA ARG A 169 40.89 -23.17 -8.48
C ARG A 169 39.36 -23.26 -8.33
N VAL A 170 38.86 -23.76 -7.20
CA VAL A 170 37.43 -23.69 -6.89
C VAL A 170 36.99 -22.24 -6.71
N VAL A 171 37.76 -21.43 -5.97
CA VAL A 171 37.48 -19.98 -5.82
C VAL A 171 37.37 -19.32 -7.20
N ASP A 172 38.30 -19.61 -8.10
CA ASP A 172 38.33 -19.04 -9.44
C ASP A 172 37.09 -19.46 -10.28
N LEU A 173 36.70 -20.74 -10.22
CA LEU A 173 35.49 -21.22 -10.89
C LEU A 173 34.22 -20.60 -10.28
N ASN A 174 34.09 -20.62 -8.95
CA ASN A 174 32.93 -20.09 -8.24
C ASN A 174 32.76 -18.58 -8.45
N ALA A 175 33.85 -17.82 -8.58
CA ALA A 175 33.79 -16.40 -8.90
C ALA A 175 33.21 -16.13 -10.30
N ALA A 176 33.41 -17.06 -11.26
CA ALA A 176 32.98 -16.89 -12.64
C ALA A 176 31.54 -17.41 -12.92
N ILE A 177 31.05 -18.36 -12.14
CA ILE A 177 29.71 -18.97 -12.32
C ILE A 177 28.56 -17.94 -12.29
N PRO A 178 28.49 -16.98 -11.35
CA PRO A 178 27.40 -16.00 -11.33
C PRO A 178 27.29 -15.15 -12.60
N GLY A 179 28.43 -14.66 -13.11
CA GLY A 179 28.48 -13.90 -14.36
C GLY A 179 28.07 -14.73 -15.57
N TRP A 180 28.50 -16.00 -15.63
CA TRP A 180 28.08 -16.93 -16.67
C TRP A 180 26.58 -17.23 -16.62
N ALA A 181 26.03 -17.50 -15.43
CA ALA A 181 24.61 -17.79 -15.26
C ALA A 181 23.75 -16.58 -15.66
N GLN A 182 24.13 -15.37 -15.23
CA GLN A 182 23.45 -14.14 -15.61
C GLN A 182 23.47 -13.92 -17.13
N ALA A 183 24.61 -14.10 -17.78
CA ALA A 183 24.76 -13.91 -19.22
C ALA A 183 23.96 -14.91 -20.07
N ASN A 184 23.66 -16.09 -19.53
CA ASN A 184 23.00 -17.17 -20.26
C ASN A 184 21.55 -17.42 -19.84
N SER A 185 21.06 -16.81 -18.75
CA SER A 185 19.70 -16.97 -18.24
C SER A 185 18.67 -16.31 -19.15
N THR A 186 17.50 -16.93 -19.30
CA THR A 186 16.37 -16.39 -20.09
C THR A 186 15.07 -16.55 -19.32
N ALA A 187 14.03 -15.80 -19.67
CA ALA A 187 12.72 -15.95 -19.04
C ALA A 187 12.11 -17.36 -19.24
N ALA A 188 12.31 -17.96 -20.42
CA ALA A 188 11.79 -19.29 -20.73
C ALA A 188 12.60 -20.42 -20.07
N SER A 189 13.91 -20.24 -19.96
CA SER A 189 14.84 -21.21 -19.36
C SER A 189 15.77 -20.48 -18.39
N PRO A 190 15.30 -20.20 -17.16
CA PRO A 190 16.06 -19.47 -16.16
C PRO A 190 17.21 -20.31 -15.61
N ILE A 191 18.28 -19.63 -15.23
CA ILE A 191 19.43 -20.20 -14.51
C ILE A 191 19.50 -19.59 -13.12
N THR A 192 19.45 -20.43 -12.08
CA THR A 192 19.59 -20.05 -10.67
C THR A 192 20.92 -20.54 -10.14
N VAL A 193 21.69 -19.67 -9.50
CA VAL A 193 22.96 -20.05 -8.85
C VAL A 193 22.71 -20.35 -7.38
N VAL A 194 23.23 -21.48 -6.92
CA VAL A 194 23.19 -21.90 -5.51
C VAL A 194 24.60 -21.88 -4.94
N ASP A 195 24.80 -21.09 -3.89
CA ASP A 195 26.07 -21.04 -3.16
C ASP A 195 26.21 -22.26 -2.22
N GLN A 196 26.96 -23.28 -2.67
CA GLN A 196 27.36 -24.42 -1.83
C GLN A 196 28.68 -24.18 -1.11
N TRP A 197 29.34 -23.05 -1.35
CA TRP A 197 30.68 -22.75 -0.85
C TRP A 197 30.64 -22.07 0.53
N THR A 198 29.84 -21.01 0.69
CA THR A 198 29.90 -20.16 1.88
C THR A 198 29.44 -20.89 3.15
N GLY A 199 30.35 -20.93 4.13
CA GLY A 199 30.12 -21.61 5.42
C GLY A 199 30.35 -23.12 5.39
N PHE A 200 30.86 -23.67 4.29
CA PHE A 200 31.25 -25.06 4.16
C PHE A 200 32.73 -25.23 4.53
N SER A 201 33.05 -26.22 5.36
CA SER A 201 34.39 -26.47 5.88
C SER A 201 34.91 -27.81 5.39
N THR A 202 36.03 -27.81 4.67
CA THR A 202 36.61 -29.07 4.17
C THR A 202 36.99 -30.02 5.29
N SER A 203 37.41 -29.53 6.46
CA SER A 203 37.78 -30.39 7.58
C SER A 203 36.59 -30.90 8.39
N ALA A 204 35.52 -30.12 8.50
CA ALA A 204 34.36 -30.47 9.33
C ALA A 204 33.23 -31.17 8.55
N ASP A 205 33.09 -30.85 7.26
CA ASP A 205 31.93 -31.22 6.45
C ASP A 205 32.26 -32.25 5.36
N THR A 206 33.52 -32.66 5.22
CA THR A 206 33.92 -33.72 4.28
C THR A 206 34.57 -34.90 4.99
N THR A 207 34.65 -36.04 4.30
CA THR A 207 35.33 -37.25 4.80
C THR A 207 36.81 -37.29 4.40
N ASP A 208 37.15 -36.75 3.24
CA ASP A 208 38.48 -36.88 2.60
C ASP A 208 39.04 -35.55 2.07
N GLY A 209 38.45 -34.43 2.50
CA GLY A 209 38.75 -33.10 1.98
C GLY A 209 37.90 -32.71 0.77
N VAL A 210 37.07 -33.61 0.23
CA VAL A 210 36.29 -33.37 -1.00
C VAL A 210 34.84 -33.82 -0.86
N HIS A 211 34.59 -35.07 -0.46
CA HIS A 211 33.26 -35.66 -0.43
C HIS A 211 32.53 -35.33 0.87
N PRO A 212 31.28 -34.82 0.81
CA PRO A 212 30.53 -34.43 1.99
C PRO A 212 30.31 -35.62 2.93
N ASN A 213 30.53 -35.41 4.22
CA ASN A 213 30.22 -36.41 5.24
C ASN A 213 28.71 -36.46 5.53
N THR A 214 28.27 -37.54 6.18
CA THR A 214 26.85 -37.80 6.46
C THR A 214 26.29 -36.99 7.63
N THR A 215 27.15 -36.36 8.45
CA THR A 215 26.73 -35.67 9.68
C THR A 215 26.38 -34.21 9.44
N THR A 216 27.20 -33.48 8.68
CA THR A 216 27.01 -32.02 8.47
C THR A 216 27.08 -31.63 7.00
N GLY A 217 27.96 -32.25 6.21
CA GLY A 217 28.18 -31.87 4.81
C GLY A 217 26.93 -32.07 3.94
N ILE A 218 26.32 -33.25 3.98
CA ILE A 218 25.11 -33.51 3.19
C ILE A 218 23.91 -32.65 3.61
N GLN A 219 23.84 -32.27 4.90
CA GLN A 219 22.77 -31.41 5.43
C GLN A 219 22.92 -29.98 4.90
N LYS A 220 24.15 -29.46 4.87
CA LYS A 220 24.44 -28.14 4.29
C LYS A 220 24.11 -28.11 2.79
N ILE A 221 24.52 -29.14 2.04
CA ILE A 221 24.26 -29.22 0.60
C ILE A 221 22.75 -29.21 0.32
N GLU A 222 22.01 -30.05 1.04
CA GLU A 222 20.56 -30.13 0.91
C GLU A 222 19.89 -28.79 1.24
N ALA A 223 20.21 -28.18 2.38
CA ALA A 223 19.59 -26.94 2.83
C ALA A 223 19.79 -25.77 1.85
N ARG A 224 20.88 -25.79 1.08
CA ARG A 224 21.15 -24.82 0.01
C ARG A 224 20.40 -25.12 -1.27
N TRP A 225 20.22 -26.40 -1.63
CA TRP A 225 19.44 -26.79 -2.81
C TRP A 225 17.95 -26.54 -2.64
N TYR A 226 17.39 -26.90 -1.49
CA TYR A 226 15.95 -26.89 -1.23
C TYR A 226 15.22 -25.60 -1.69
N PRO A 227 15.60 -24.38 -1.25
CA PRO A 227 14.85 -23.18 -1.63
C PRO A 227 14.88 -22.91 -3.14
N ALA A 228 15.99 -23.23 -3.81
CA ALA A 228 16.11 -23.04 -5.26
C ALA A 228 15.29 -24.07 -6.04
N VAL A 229 15.23 -25.31 -5.56
CA VAL A 229 14.42 -26.38 -6.17
C VAL A 229 12.95 -26.06 -6.04
N VAL A 230 12.48 -25.68 -4.85
CA VAL A 230 11.09 -25.26 -4.62
C VAL A 230 10.68 -24.14 -5.58
N ALA A 231 11.53 -23.12 -5.76
CA ALA A 231 11.27 -22.04 -6.72
C ALA A 231 11.15 -22.55 -8.17
N ALA A 232 11.83 -23.65 -8.52
CA ALA A 232 11.81 -24.23 -9.85
C ALA A 232 10.60 -25.16 -10.12
N LEU A 233 9.86 -25.66 -9.13
CA LEU A 233 8.74 -26.61 -9.35
C LEU A 233 7.45 -25.97 -9.89
N GLY A 234 7.41 -24.64 -10.04
CA GLY A 234 6.24 -23.88 -10.52
C GLY A 234 5.98 -22.70 -9.58
N GLY A 235 5.88 -21.45 -10.04
CA GLY A 235 5.08 -21.04 -11.19
C GLY A 235 3.64 -20.68 -10.77
N GLY A 236 3.22 -21.11 -9.58
CA GLY A 236 2.49 -20.19 -8.73
C GLY A 236 3.49 -19.16 -8.23
N SER A 237 3.03 -17.98 -7.86
CA SER A 237 3.59 -17.35 -6.68
C SER A 237 3.94 -18.49 -5.71
N THR A 238 5.15 -18.53 -5.13
CA THR A 238 5.25 -19.04 -3.76
C THR A 238 3.98 -18.52 -3.08
N PRO A 239 3.18 -19.29 -2.34
CA PRO A 239 2.41 -18.63 -1.30
C PRO A 239 3.50 -17.92 -0.51
N THR A 240 3.76 -16.67 -0.85
CA THR A 240 4.71 -15.82 -0.19
C THR A 240 4.18 -15.87 1.20
N THR A 241 4.97 -16.46 2.10
CA THR A 241 4.47 -16.78 3.42
C THR A 241 4.12 -15.44 4.03
N GLY A 242 2.83 -15.11 4.01
CA GLY A 242 2.34 -13.81 4.44
C GLY A 242 2.56 -12.60 3.54
N LEU A 243 2.78 -11.48 4.22
CA LEU A 243 3.04 -10.19 3.61
C LEU A 243 4.34 -10.24 2.82
N HIS A 244 4.34 -9.68 1.62
CA HIS A 244 5.51 -9.65 0.77
C HIS A 244 5.65 -8.41 -0.10
N VAL A 245 6.81 -8.26 -0.73
CA VAL A 245 7.09 -7.20 -1.70
C VAL A 245 6.76 -7.68 -3.12
N GLU A 246 6.01 -6.87 -3.86
CA GLU A 246 5.85 -6.98 -5.31
C GLU A 246 6.17 -5.63 -5.97
N GLY A 247 7.31 -5.55 -6.64
CA GLY A 247 7.84 -4.29 -7.16
C GLY A 247 8.04 -3.26 -6.04
N THR A 248 7.38 -2.11 -6.14
CA THR A 248 7.45 -1.04 -5.13
C THR A 248 6.37 -1.17 -4.05
N ARG A 249 5.62 -2.27 -4.00
CA ARG A 249 4.44 -2.41 -3.14
C ARG A 249 4.63 -3.51 -2.10
N VAL A 250 4.04 -3.29 -0.93
CA VAL A 250 3.72 -4.37 0.01
C VAL A 250 2.37 -4.96 -0.38
N VAL A 251 2.29 -6.27 -0.44
CA VAL A 251 1.10 -7.05 -0.80
C VAL A 251 0.87 -8.14 0.25
N GLU A 252 -0.39 -8.53 0.45
CA GLU A 252 -0.77 -9.67 1.28
C GLU A 252 -0.48 -10.99 0.56
N ALA A 253 -0.58 -12.13 1.25
CA ALA A 253 -0.33 -13.45 0.66
C ALA A 253 -1.22 -13.77 -0.55
N ASN A 254 -2.37 -13.12 -0.68
CA ASN A 254 -3.27 -13.24 -1.83
C ASN A 254 -2.97 -12.27 -2.99
N GLY A 255 -1.88 -11.51 -2.90
CA GLY A 255 -1.46 -10.50 -3.89
C GLY A 255 -2.16 -9.15 -3.76
N THR A 256 -3.08 -8.96 -2.80
CA THR A 256 -3.74 -7.67 -2.63
C THR A 256 -2.76 -6.63 -2.09
N PRO A 257 -2.61 -5.45 -2.72
CA PRO A 257 -1.79 -4.38 -2.18
C PRO A 257 -2.24 -3.96 -0.78
N PHE A 258 -1.30 -3.97 0.16
CA PHE A 258 -1.53 -3.52 1.52
C PHE A 258 -0.80 -2.20 1.78
N VAL A 259 -1.59 -1.15 1.97
CA VAL A 259 -1.08 0.20 2.22
C VAL A 259 -1.28 0.54 3.69
N MET A 260 -0.18 0.62 4.44
CA MET A 260 -0.22 0.88 5.88
C MET A 260 -0.76 2.29 6.19
N ARG A 261 -1.71 2.35 7.11
CA ARG A 261 -2.29 3.56 7.69
C ARG A 261 -2.31 3.32 9.20
N GLY A 262 -1.14 3.55 9.79
CA GLY A 262 -0.81 3.00 11.10
C GLY A 262 -0.54 4.02 12.20
N VAL A 263 -0.47 3.52 13.42
CA VAL A 263 -0.07 4.29 14.61
C VAL A 263 1.04 3.54 15.36
N ASN A 264 2.06 4.26 15.84
CA ASN A 264 3.08 3.73 16.73
C ASN A 264 2.55 3.62 18.17
N HIS A 265 2.82 2.51 18.85
CA HIS A 265 2.46 2.27 20.25
C HIS A 265 3.67 1.83 21.07
N ALA A 266 3.99 2.66 22.07
CA ALA A 266 5.10 2.53 23.01
C ALA A 266 4.97 1.37 24.02
N TYR A 267 4.77 0.14 23.55
CA TYR A 267 4.41 -1.00 24.38
C TYR A 267 5.44 -1.33 25.46
N VAL A 268 6.73 -1.36 25.14
CA VAL A 268 7.79 -1.69 26.13
C VAL A 268 7.79 -0.75 27.34
N TRP A 269 7.37 0.51 27.18
CA TRP A 269 7.27 1.47 28.28
C TRP A 269 5.91 1.44 28.98
N TYR A 270 4.87 0.96 28.29
CA TYR A 270 3.49 0.93 28.77
C TYR A 270 2.79 -0.42 28.52
N PRO A 271 3.32 -1.55 29.04
CA PRO A 271 2.84 -2.90 28.69
C PRO A 271 1.43 -3.21 29.22
N THR A 272 0.90 -2.36 30.10
CA THR A 272 -0.46 -2.47 30.64
C THR A 272 -1.53 -1.76 29.78
N GLN A 273 -1.12 -0.95 28.80
CA GLN A 273 -2.03 -0.15 27.95
C GLN A 273 -2.60 -0.95 26.77
N ASN A 274 -2.97 -2.22 26.99
CA ASN A 274 -3.49 -3.11 25.95
C ASN A 274 -4.80 -2.63 25.31
N ARG A 275 -5.56 -1.78 26.01
CA ARG A 275 -6.76 -1.12 25.47
C ARG A 275 -6.43 -0.27 24.23
N ALA A 276 -5.22 0.29 24.16
CA ALA A 276 -4.77 1.13 23.05
C ALA A 276 -4.93 0.45 21.68
N PHE A 277 -4.77 -0.88 21.57
CA PHE A 277 -4.97 -1.62 20.32
C PHE A 277 -6.40 -1.49 19.79
N ALA A 278 -7.40 -1.66 20.66
CA ALA A 278 -8.81 -1.50 20.31
C ALA A 278 -9.15 -0.04 20.05
N ASP A 279 -8.58 0.87 20.83
CA ASP A 279 -8.81 2.30 20.70
C ASP A 279 -8.26 2.83 19.38
N MET A 280 -7.02 2.50 19.01
CA MET A 280 -6.45 2.81 17.68
C MET A 280 -7.31 2.22 16.56
N LYS A 281 -7.76 0.96 16.68
CA LYS A 281 -8.63 0.34 15.69
C LYS A 281 -9.96 1.09 15.51
N SER A 282 -10.50 1.71 16.55
CA SER A 282 -11.74 2.51 16.46
C SER A 282 -11.62 3.76 15.55
N PHE A 283 -10.39 4.17 15.24
CA PHE A 283 -10.09 5.22 14.25
C PHE A 283 -9.87 4.66 12.83
N GLY A 284 -10.03 3.36 12.63
CA GLY A 284 -9.84 2.70 11.33
C GLY A 284 -8.41 2.26 11.06
N THR A 285 -7.48 2.40 12.02
CA THR A 285 -6.09 1.95 11.90
C THR A 285 -6.03 0.50 11.39
N ASN A 286 -5.25 0.27 10.32
CA ASN A 286 -5.05 -1.06 9.74
C ASN A 286 -3.70 -1.70 10.14
N THR A 287 -2.78 -0.90 10.68
CA THR A 287 -1.44 -1.32 11.10
C THR A 287 -1.10 -0.69 12.44
N VAL A 288 -0.53 -1.45 13.37
CA VAL A 288 0.09 -0.89 14.58
C VAL A 288 1.58 -1.23 14.56
N ARG A 289 2.44 -0.23 14.78
CA ARG A 289 3.87 -0.43 15.00
C ARG A 289 4.13 -0.47 16.50
N VAL A 290 4.61 -1.59 17.01
CA VAL A 290 4.68 -1.90 18.43
C VAL A 290 6.13 -1.89 18.88
N VAL A 291 6.43 -0.95 19.77
CA VAL A 291 7.76 -0.73 20.35
C VAL A 291 8.11 -1.85 21.33
N LEU A 292 9.12 -2.66 21.03
CA LEU A 292 9.63 -3.74 21.88
C LEU A 292 11.02 -3.40 22.44
N GLY A 293 11.39 -4.07 23.52
CA GLY A 293 12.76 -4.04 24.06
C GLY A 293 13.53 -5.30 23.69
N SER A 294 14.83 -5.18 23.39
CA SER A 294 15.74 -6.33 23.21
C SER A 294 16.62 -6.62 24.44
N GLY A 295 16.62 -5.75 25.44
CA GLY A 295 17.33 -5.95 26.72
C GLY A 295 18.61 -5.13 26.92
N GLN A 296 18.95 -4.24 25.99
CA GLN A 296 20.19 -3.45 26.03
C GLN A 296 19.97 -2.09 26.69
N ARG A 297 18.82 -1.47 26.44
CA ARG A 297 18.35 -0.20 27.03
C ARG A 297 17.08 -0.42 27.83
N TRP A 298 16.13 -1.17 27.29
CA TRP A 298 14.87 -1.50 27.95
C TRP A 298 14.69 -3.02 28.02
N GLY A 299 13.91 -3.48 29.00
CA GLY A 299 13.80 -4.92 29.29
C GLY A 299 13.41 -5.72 28.05
N PRO A 300 14.01 -6.91 27.83
CA PRO A 300 13.69 -7.69 26.65
C PRO A 300 12.23 -8.09 26.70
N THR A 301 11.45 -7.79 25.67
CA THR A 301 10.07 -8.26 25.58
C THR A 301 10.10 -9.77 25.29
N PRO A 302 9.71 -10.65 26.23
CA PRO A 302 9.89 -12.09 26.08
C PRO A 302 8.95 -12.69 25.01
N ALA A 303 9.28 -13.87 24.49
CA ALA A 303 8.49 -14.54 23.44
C ALA A 303 7.00 -14.72 23.79
N ALA A 304 6.68 -14.93 25.07
CA ALA A 304 5.29 -15.02 25.53
C ALA A 304 4.54 -13.69 25.39
N GLU A 305 5.20 -12.57 25.68
CA GLU A 305 4.62 -11.23 25.48
C GLU A 305 4.53 -10.87 24.00
N VAL A 306 5.52 -11.23 23.19
CA VAL A 306 5.44 -11.09 21.72
C VAL A 306 4.21 -11.82 21.18
N THR A 307 3.96 -13.05 21.64
CA THR A 307 2.77 -13.83 21.27
C THR A 307 1.47 -13.12 21.69
N ASN A 308 1.45 -12.52 22.88
CA ASN A 308 0.32 -11.75 23.37
C ASN A 308 0.06 -10.49 22.53
N VAL A 309 1.10 -9.72 22.22
CA VAL A 309 1.03 -8.53 21.34
C VAL A 309 0.48 -8.90 19.96
N ILE A 310 0.99 -9.97 19.35
CA ILE A 310 0.48 -10.46 18.05
C ILE A 310 -1.01 -10.83 18.16
N SER A 311 -1.42 -11.44 19.27
CA SER A 311 -2.83 -11.76 19.51
C SER A 311 -3.71 -10.52 19.64
N LEU A 312 -3.22 -9.46 20.32
CA LEU A 312 -3.92 -8.17 20.40
C LEU A 312 -4.05 -7.50 19.03
N CYS A 313 -3.00 -7.51 18.21
CA CYS A 313 -3.02 -7.05 16.82
C CYS A 313 -4.11 -7.78 16.01
N LYS A 314 -4.11 -9.12 16.05
CA LYS A 314 -5.06 -9.96 15.29
C LYS A 314 -6.49 -9.82 15.78
N GLN A 315 -6.71 -9.78 17.10
CA GLN A 315 -8.04 -9.57 17.68
C GLN A 315 -8.67 -8.26 17.20
N ASN A 316 -7.84 -7.22 17.05
CA ASN A 316 -8.26 -5.91 16.57
C ASN A 316 -8.11 -5.76 15.05
N LYS A 317 -7.82 -6.84 14.32
CA LYS A 317 -7.72 -6.86 12.85
C LYS A 317 -6.76 -5.79 12.32
N MET A 318 -5.57 -5.73 12.91
CA MET A 318 -4.48 -4.87 12.48
C MET A 318 -3.25 -5.71 12.17
N ILE A 319 -2.53 -5.34 11.11
CA ILE A 319 -1.18 -5.86 10.86
C ILE A 319 -0.24 -5.31 11.94
N CYS A 320 0.64 -6.17 12.44
CA CYS A 320 1.53 -5.89 13.56
C CYS A 320 2.95 -5.66 13.01
N VAL A 321 3.44 -4.42 13.02
CA VAL A 321 4.86 -4.13 12.77
C VAL A 321 5.56 -4.20 14.13
N LEU A 322 6.33 -5.25 14.37
CA LEU A 322 7.09 -5.37 15.62
C LEU A 322 8.49 -4.80 15.41
N GLU A 323 8.96 -3.95 16.32
CA GLU A 323 10.26 -3.29 16.19
C GLU A 323 11.06 -3.36 17.50
N VAL A 324 12.38 -3.50 17.41
CA VAL A 324 13.30 -3.42 18.56
C VAL A 324 13.79 -1.99 18.72
N HIS A 325 13.43 -1.34 19.83
CA HIS A 325 13.71 0.09 20.00
C HIS A 325 15.12 0.37 20.55
N ASP A 326 15.78 -0.62 21.13
CA ASP A 326 17.09 -0.44 21.77
C ASP A 326 18.18 0.02 20.80
N THR A 327 18.00 -0.14 19.48
CA THR A 327 18.98 0.25 18.45
C THR A 327 19.04 1.76 18.18
N THR A 328 18.06 2.52 18.65
CA THR A 328 17.89 3.94 18.32
C THR A 328 19.14 4.76 18.62
N GLY A 329 19.75 5.29 17.55
CA GLY A 329 20.91 6.18 17.60
C GLY A 329 22.27 5.49 17.74
N TYR A 330 22.41 4.18 17.44
CA TYR A 330 23.69 3.47 17.55
C TYR A 330 24.87 4.20 16.87
N GLY A 331 26.02 4.23 17.55
CA GLY A 331 27.19 5.02 17.14
C GLY A 331 27.20 6.46 17.63
N GLU A 332 26.11 6.94 18.22
CA GLU A 332 25.98 8.26 18.85
C GLU A 332 25.34 8.16 20.25
N GLN A 333 24.17 7.52 20.34
CA GLN A 333 23.44 7.31 21.59
C GLN A 333 24.13 6.25 22.45
N SER A 334 24.52 6.64 23.66
CA SER A 334 25.11 5.72 24.63
C SER A 334 24.12 4.60 25.00
N GLY A 335 24.60 3.36 25.00
CA GLY A 335 23.83 2.16 25.32
C GLY A 335 22.95 1.64 24.18
N ALA A 336 22.93 2.29 23.01
CA ALA A 336 22.20 1.78 21.86
C ALA A 336 22.73 0.42 21.40
N ALA A 337 21.82 -0.49 21.08
CA ALA A 337 22.12 -1.82 20.57
C ALA A 337 22.57 -1.74 19.10
N SER A 338 23.43 -2.67 18.68
CA SER A 338 23.67 -2.88 17.25
C SER A 338 22.54 -3.71 16.61
N LEU A 339 22.41 -3.64 15.28
CA LEU A 339 21.50 -4.54 14.55
C LEU A 339 21.84 -6.03 14.74
N ASP A 340 23.08 -6.38 15.07
CA ASP A 340 23.47 -7.75 15.39
C ASP A 340 22.87 -8.20 16.74
N GLN A 341 22.81 -7.30 17.72
CA GLN A 341 22.16 -7.58 18.99
C GLN A 341 20.63 -7.67 18.83
N ALA A 342 20.03 -6.78 18.03
CA ALA A 342 18.61 -6.87 17.69
C ALA A 342 18.28 -8.17 16.93
N ALA A 343 19.12 -8.58 15.96
CA ALA A 343 18.96 -9.86 15.27
C ALA A 343 19.05 -11.05 16.22
N THR A 344 19.92 -10.98 17.25
CA THR A 344 20.00 -12.01 18.29
C THR A 344 18.69 -12.12 19.07
N TYR A 345 18.07 -10.99 19.41
CA TYR A 345 16.75 -10.96 20.04
C TYR A 345 15.69 -11.62 19.14
N TRP A 346 15.60 -11.20 17.87
CA TRP A 346 14.62 -11.76 16.92
C TRP A 346 14.75 -13.27 16.74
N VAL A 347 15.98 -13.78 16.63
CA VAL A 347 16.25 -15.23 16.58
C VAL A 347 15.83 -15.91 17.88
N GLY A 348 16.05 -15.27 19.03
CA GLY A 348 15.63 -15.77 20.34
C GLY A 348 14.11 -15.89 20.51
N VAL A 349 13.33 -15.02 19.86
CA VAL A 349 11.85 -15.06 19.88
C VAL A 349 11.23 -15.68 18.62
N ALA A 350 12.03 -16.28 17.73
CA ALA A 350 11.58 -16.75 16.41
C ALA A 350 10.38 -17.71 16.46
N ASN A 351 10.25 -18.52 17.51
CA ASN A 351 9.13 -19.45 17.68
C ASN A 351 7.78 -18.74 17.89
N ALA A 352 7.77 -17.52 18.43
CA ALA A 352 6.55 -16.72 18.53
C ALA A 352 6.16 -16.07 17.19
N LEU A 353 7.12 -15.94 16.26
CA LEU A 353 6.95 -15.25 14.99
C LEU A 353 6.59 -16.20 13.85
N LYS A 354 7.22 -17.38 13.78
CA LYS A 354 6.97 -18.36 12.71
C LYS A 354 5.48 -18.72 12.62
N GLY A 355 4.94 -18.71 11.40
CA GLY A 355 3.51 -18.93 11.13
C GLY A 355 2.65 -17.67 11.28
N GLN A 356 3.23 -16.52 11.64
CA GLN A 356 2.53 -15.23 11.75
C GLN A 356 2.81 -14.29 10.57
N GLU A 357 3.39 -14.77 9.48
CA GLU A 357 3.88 -13.93 8.40
C GLU A 357 2.75 -13.15 7.70
N ASN A 358 1.52 -13.66 7.71
CA ASN A 358 0.33 -12.96 7.20
C ASN A 358 -0.06 -11.73 8.04
N TYR A 359 0.39 -11.69 9.29
CA TYR A 359 -0.09 -10.75 10.30
C TYR A 359 1.02 -9.84 10.83
N VAL A 360 2.28 -10.24 10.66
CA VAL A 360 3.44 -9.64 11.33
C VAL A 360 4.49 -9.23 10.31
N ILE A 361 4.98 -8.01 10.49
CA ILE A 361 6.16 -7.46 9.83
C ILE A 361 7.23 -7.31 10.90
N ILE A 362 8.46 -7.74 10.59
CA ILE A 362 9.59 -7.60 11.51
C ILE A 362 10.39 -6.37 11.11
N ASN A 363 10.32 -5.31 11.88
CA ASN A 363 11.19 -4.16 11.73
C ASN A 363 12.47 -4.39 12.55
N LEU A 364 13.61 -4.51 11.85
CA LEU A 364 14.86 -5.05 12.43
C LEU A 364 15.29 -4.35 13.73
N GLY A 365 15.20 -3.03 13.74
CA GLY A 365 15.42 -2.19 14.91
C GLY A 365 15.14 -0.74 14.55
N ASN A 366 14.56 -0.01 15.51
CA ASN A 366 14.24 1.41 15.35
C ASN A 366 15.50 2.23 15.12
N GLU A 367 15.51 3.05 14.08
CA GLU A 367 16.52 4.08 13.84
C GLU A 367 17.96 3.64 14.15
N PRO A 368 18.45 2.56 13.52
CA PRO A 368 19.49 1.73 14.09
C PRO A 368 20.90 2.33 14.01
N PHE A 369 21.02 3.60 13.61
CA PHE A 369 22.27 4.35 13.52
C PHE A 369 21.99 5.84 13.80
N GLY A 370 22.84 6.47 14.61
CA GLY A 370 22.83 7.93 14.84
C GLY A 370 23.56 8.70 13.73
N ASN A 371 24.04 9.91 14.06
CA ASN A 371 24.63 10.85 13.11
C ASN A 371 26.13 10.62 12.82
N ASN A 372 26.75 9.63 13.45
CA ASN A 372 28.16 9.34 13.23
C ASN A 372 28.37 8.74 11.82
N ALA A 373 28.79 9.58 10.87
CA ALA A 373 28.93 9.20 9.46
C ALA A 373 29.78 7.93 9.23
N SER A 374 30.86 7.74 10.00
CA SER A 374 31.72 6.56 9.87
C SER A 374 31.00 5.28 10.29
N VAL A 375 30.12 5.35 11.30
CA VAL A 375 29.32 4.21 11.75
C VAL A 375 28.14 4.02 10.80
N SER A 376 27.44 5.08 10.44
CA SER A 376 26.29 5.05 9.54
C SER A 376 26.64 4.58 8.13
N ALA A 377 27.87 4.79 7.64
CA ALA A 377 28.35 4.21 6.40
C ALA A 377 28.32 2.66 6.38
N THR A 378 28.26 2.01 7.54
CA THR A 378 28.12 0.55 7.65
C THR A 378 26.68 0.05 7.65
N TRP A 379 25.69 0.95 7.55
CA TRP A 379 24.27 0.62 7.61
C TRP A 379 23.87 -0.52 6.68
N ALA A 380 24.30 -0.48 5.41
CA ALA A 380 23.89 -1.47 4.42
C ALA A 380 24.42 -2.88 4.74
N SER A 381 25.68 -2.99 5.18
CA SER A 381 26.29 -4.28 5.51
C SER A 381 25.72 -4.85 6.81
N ALA A 382 25.54 -4.02 7.84
CA ALA A 382 24.92 -4.43 9.10
C ALA A 382 23.47 -4.89 8.91
N THR A 383 22.68 -4.13 8.14
CA THR A 383 21.29 -4.48 7.82
C THR A 383 21.19 -5.78 7.03
N SER A 384 22.01 -5.94 5.99
CA SER A 384 22.07 -7.18 5.20
C SER A 384 22.46 -8.40 6.04
N SER A 385 23.37 -8.21 7.01
CA SER A 385 23.81 -9.27 7.92
C SER A 385 22.70 -9.67 8.89
N ALA A 386 21.96 -8.69 9.44
CA ALA A 386 20.80 -8.95 10.29
C ALA A 386 19.70 -9.70 9.53
N ILE A 387 19.36 -9.27 8.31
CA ILE A 387 18.43 -9.97 7.42
C ILE A 387 18.87 -11.42 7.21
N SER A 388 20.13 -11.63 6.84
CA SER A 388 20.67 -12.97 6.60
C SER A 388 20.55 -13.89 7.82
N ARG A 389 20.73 -13.34 9.04
CA ARG A 389 20.53 -14.08 10.29
C ARG A 389 19.05 -14.45 10.53
N LEU A 390 18.13 -13.51 10.32
CA LEU A 390 16.69 -13.80 10.44
C LEU A 390 16.24 -14.86 9.44
N ARG A 391 16.68 -14.75 8.17
CA ARG A 391 16.42 -15.75 7.14
C ARG A 391 17.03 -17.12 7.51
N GLY A 392 18.27 -17.13 8.00
CA GLY A 392 18.93 -18.35 8.49
C GLY A 392 18.23 -19.00 9.69
N ALA A 393 17.48 -18.24 10.48
CA ALA A 393 16.62 -18.76 11.56
C ALA A 393 15.24 -19.23 11.06
N GLY A 394 14.96 -19.13 9.76
CA GLY A 394 13.72 -19.56 9.13
C GLY A 394 12.56 -18.56 9.25
N LEU A 395 12.85 -17.26 9.49
CA LEU A 395 11.83 -16.22 9.48
C LEU A 395 11.57 -15.76 8.04
N GLN A 396 10.34 -15.93 7.57
CA GLN A 396 9.92 -15.65 6.19
C GLN A 396 9.09 -14.35 6.07
N HIS A 397 8.87 -13.66 7.19
CA HIS A 397 8.13 -12.40 7.28
C HIS A 397 8.68 -11.35 6.31
N LEU A 398 7.80 -10.42 5.91
CA LEU A 398 8.26 -9.14 5.40
C LEU A 398 9.16 -8.49 6.45
N ILE A 399 10.38 -8.14 6.06
CA ILE A 399 11.32 -7.42 6.91
C ILE A 399 11.23 -5.92 6.61
N MET A 400 11.15 -5.08 7.64
CA MET A 400 11.24 -3.63 7.53
C MET A 400 12.60 -3.14 8.02
N ALA A 401 13.30 -2.34 7.20
CA ALA A 401 14.61 -1.78 7.52
C ALA A 401 14.53 -0.24 7.61
N ASP A 402 14.78 0.30 8.80
CA ASP A 402 14.81 1.74 9.04
C ASP A 402 16.11 2.35 8.54
N ALA A 403 16.02 3.61 8.10
CA ALA A 403 17.16 4.38 7.66
C ALA A 403 18.14 4.69 8.81
N PRO A 404 19.42 5.00 8.51
CA PRO A 404 20.34 5.54 9.49
C PRO A 404 20.03 7.01 9.79
N MET A 405 20.86 7.64 10.64
CA MET A 405 20.73 9.05 11.03
C MET A 405 19.39 9.33 11.72
N TRP A 406 19.09 8.54 12.74
CA TRP A 406 17.82 8.63 13.48
C TRP A 406 16.60 8.41 12.55
N GLY A 407 16.74 7.51 11.57
CA GLY A 407 15.69 7.23 10.59
C GLY A 407 15.48 8.32 9.53
N GLN A 408 16.06 9.50 9.66
CA GLN A 408 15.82 10.64 8.77
C GLN A 408 16.67 10.61 7.49
N ASP A 409 17.74 9.82 7.47
CA ASP A 409 18.58 9.61 6.28
C ASP A 409 19.04 10.91 5.60
N TRP A 410 19.38 11.96 6.37
CA TRP A 410 19.70 13.27 5.78
C TRP A 410 20.95 13.26 4.88
N GLN A 411 21.79 12.22 4.97
CA GLN A 411 22.91 11.96 4.05
C GLN A 411 22.58 11.02 2.89
N ASN A 412 21.34 10.56 2.77
CA ASN A 412 20.87 9.63 1.74
C ASN A 412 21.58 8.28 1.72
N ILE A 413 22.08 7.81 2.87
CA ILE A 413 22.79 6.54 2.98
C ILE A 413 21.85 5.38 2.66
N MET A 414 20.65 5.34 3.24
CA MET A 414 19.66 4.33 2.89
C MET A 414 19.21 4.52 1.45
N ARG A 415 18.84 5.73 1.04
CA ARG A 415 18.40 6.01 -0.34
C ARG A 415 19.36 5.45 -1.40
N ASP A 416 20.66 5.65 -1.20
CA ASP A 416 21.69 5.29 -2.18
C ASP A 416 22.13 3.81 -2.07
N ASN A 417 21.89 3.15 -0.93
CA ASN A 417 22.36 1.76 -0.67
C ASN A 417 21.23 0.73 -0.48
N ALA A 418 19.96 1.14 -0.47
CA ALA A 418 18.80 0.27 -0.27
C ALA A 418 18.76 -0.89 -1.29
N ALA A 419 19.15 -0.63 -2.55
CA ALA A 419 19.23 -1.68 -3.56
C ALA A 419 20.21 -2.80 -3.17
N ALA A 420 21.33 -2.48 -2.50
CA ALA A 420 22.28 -3.49 -2.04
C ALA A 420 21.72 -4.32 -0.87
N VAL A 421 20.92 -3.71 0.01
CA VAL A 421 20.24 -4.43 1.10
C VAL A 421 19.13 -5.34 0.55
N PHE A 422 18.30 -4.82 -0.36
CA PHE A 422 17.27 -5.61 -1.05
C PHE A 422 17.90 -6.75 -1.88
N ASN A 423 18.98 -6.42 -2.61
CA ASN A 423 20.17 -7.23 -2.94
C ASN A 423 20.34 -8.54 -2.15
N ALA A 424 20.61 -8.34 -0.88
CA ALA A 424 21.15 -9.34 0.02
C ALA A 424 20.06 -10.20 0.70
N ASP A 425 18.80 -9.78 0.69
CA ASP A 425 17.70 -10.63 1.16
C ASP A 425 17.46 -11.75 0.13
N PRO A 426 17.75 -13.03 0.44
CA PRO A 426 17.53 -14.13 -0.49
C PRO A 426 16.05 -14.28 -0.89
N GLN A 427 15.11 -13.75 -0.09
CA GLN A 427 13.68 -13.77 -0.38
C GLN A 427 13.18 -12.53 -1.12
N ARG A 428 14.01 -11.49 -1.28
CA ARG A 428 13.59 -10.19 -1.85
C ARG A 428 12.35 -9.62 -1.17
N ASN A 429 12.21 -9.89 0.13
CA ASN A 429 11.04 -9.56 0.92
C ASN A 429 11.38 -8.57 2.04
N THR A 430 11.92 -7.42 1.63
CA THR A 430 12.34 -6.33 2.50
C THR A 430 11.72 -5.00 2.04
N VAL A 431 11.08 -4.28 2.96
CA VAL A 431 10.56 -2.92 2.79
C VAL A 431 11.42 -1.91 3.56
N PHE A 432 11.66 -0.75 2.97
CA PHE A 432 12.43 0.32 3.63
C PHE A 432 11.52 1.28 4.37
N SER A 433 12.00 1.82 5.48
CA SER A 433 11.27 2.72 6.35
C SER A 433 12.06 4.01 6.54
N ILE A 434 11.43 5.14 6.18
CA ILE A 434 11.96 6.48 6.42
C ILE A 434 11.18 7.15 7.55
N HIS A 435 11.88 7.84 8.46
CA HIS A 435 11.26 8.62 9.52
C HIS A 435 11.34 10.09 9.15
N MET A 436 10.19 10.71 8.92
CA MET A 436 10.12 12.07 8.37
C MET A 436 9.82 13.08 9.49
N TYR A 437 10.88 13.61 10.10
CA TYR A 437 10.81 14.73 11.06
C TYR A 437 11.36 16.01 10.42
N GLY A 438 12.15 16.83 11.12
CA GLY A 438 12.53 18.17 10.68
C GLY A 438 13.37 18.23 9.41
N VAL A 439 13.96 17.11 8.96
CA VAL A 439 14.66 17.02 7.66
C VAL A 439 13.70 17.12 6.47
N TYR A 440 12.40 16.85 6.67
CA TYR A 440 11.39 16.81 5.62
C TYR A 440 10.34 17.90 5.84
N ASP A 441 10.81 19.15 5.96
CA ASP A 441 9.99 20.34 6.19
C ASP A 441 9.45 20.97 4.91
N THR A 442 9.89 20.49 3.73
CA THR A 442 9.35 20.92 2.44
C THR A 442 8.80 19.79 1.57
N ALA A 443 7.78 20.14 0.78
CA ALA A 443 7.27 19.26 -0.26
C ALA A 443 8.34 18.80 -1.28
N ALA A 444 9.40 19.59 -1.50
CA ALA A 444 10.45 19.23 -2.45
C ALA A 444 11.29 18.06 -1.94
N GLU A 445 11.70 18.08 -0.67
CA GLU A 445 12.48 17.00 -0.04
C GLU A 445 11.67 15.70 0.03
N ILE A 446 10.41 15.79 0.46
CA ILE A 446 9.49 14.65 0.55
C ILE A 446 9.33 13.98 -0.82
N ASN A 447 9.01 14.77 -1.86
CA ASN A 447 8.80 14.24 -3.21
C ASN A 447 10.10 13.66 -3.78
N ALA A 448 11.24 14.32 -3.59
CA ALA A 448 12.52 13.83 -4.07
C ALA A 448 12.88 12.47 -3.46
N TYR A 449 12.66 12.29 -2.16
CA TYR A 449 12.93 11.02 -1.49
C TYR A 449 11.99 9.91 -1.97
N PHE A 450 10.69 10.17 -2.07
CA PHE A 450 9.72 9.21 -2.60
C PHE A 450 10.01 8.82 -4.06
N ASP A 451 10.36 9.79 -4.89
CA ASP A 451 10.64 9.55 -6.31
C ASP A 451 11.96 8.79 -6.50
N ALA A 452 12.95 8.96 -5.61
CA ALA A 452 14.18 8.18 -5.62
C ALA A 452 13.90 6.68 -5.42
N PHE A 453 13.12 6.31 -4.40
CA PHE A 453 12.74 4.90 -4.16
C PHE A 453 11.88 4.33 -5.29
N ARG A 454 10.92 5.11 -5.80
CA ARG A 454 10.11 4.70 -6.95
C ARG A 454 10.98 4.44 -8.19
N THR A 455 11.95 5.31 -8.45
CA THR A 455 12.88 5.19 -9.59
C THR A 455 13.79 3.98 -9.44
N ALA A 456 14.23 3.69 -8.21
CA ALA A 456 15.01 2.49 -7.89
C ALA A 456 14.18 1.19 -7.93
N GLY A 457 12.84 1.28 -8.05
CA GLY A 457 11.96 0.11 -8.04
C GLY A 457 11.86 -0.56 -6.66
N LEU A 458 12.06 0.19 -5.58
CA LEU A 458 12.11 -0.33 -4.21
C LEU A 458 10.86 0.06 -3.39
N PRO A 459 10.37 -0.81 -2.50
CA PRO A 459 9.24 -0.52 -1.63
C PRO A 459 9.64 0.42 -0.47
N LEU A 460 8.80 1.41 -0.17
CA LEU A 460 9.02 2.41 0.88
C LEU A 460 7.77 2.62 1.74
N VAL A 461 7.98 2.80 3.04
CA VAL A 461 6.99 3.21 4.04
C VAL A 461 7.53 4.41 4.83
N VAL A 462 6.67 5.34 5.21
CA VAL A 462 7.01 6.35 6.23
C VAL A 462 6.73 5.74 7.60
N GLY A 463 7.75 5.20 8.26
CA GLY A 463 7.61 4.42 9.50
C GLY A 463 7.31 5.26 10.74
N GLU A 464 7.72 6.52 10.70
CA GLU A 464 7.42 7.53 11.71
C GLU A 464 7.36 8.93 11.07
N PHE A 465 6.50 9.78 11.62
CA PHE A 465 6.48 11.23 11.39
C PHE A 465 5.56 11.89 12.42
N GLY A 466 5.72 13.20 12.59
CA GLY A 466 4.92 14.05 13.48
C GLY A 466 4.52 15.36 12.84
N LEU A 467 3.84 16.24 13.60
CA LEU A 467 3.45 17.59 13.14
C LEU A 467 4.46 18.69 13.49
N ASN A 468 5.48 18.36 14.28
CA ASN A 468 6.46 19.28 14.83
C ASN A 468 7.62 18.44 15.34
N HIS A 469 8.85 18.94 15.34
CA HIS A 469 9.98 18.26 15.95
C HIS A 469 11.07 19.26 16.37
N SER A 470 12.00 18.82 17.24
CA SER A 470 13.05 19.70 17.77
C SER A 470 14.06 20.19 16.73
N ASP A 471 14.12 19.53 15.58
CA ASP A 471 15.03 19.81 14.46
C ASP A 471 14.34 20.45 13.25
N GLY A 472 13.03 20.71 13.29
CA GLY A 472 12.27 21.34 12.21
C GLY A 472 10.76 21.08 12.28
N ASP A 473 10.01 21.73 11.40
CA ASP A 473 8.56 21.59 11.26
C ASP A 473 8.24 20.65 10.08
N PRO A 474 7.98 19.35 10.30
CA PRO A 474 7.76 18.40 9.22
C PRO A 474 6.49 18.75 8.43
N ASP A 475 6.54 18.70 7.09
CA ASP A 475 5.36 18.94 6.24
C ASP A 475 4.47 17.68 6.17
N GLU A 476 3.82 17.38 7.28
CA GLU A 476 2.91 16.25 7.51
C GLU A 476 1.74 16.22 6.52
N ASN A 477 1.32 17.39 6.04
CA ASN A 477 0.32 17.55 4.98
C ASN A 477 0.81 16.98 3.65
N THR A 478 2.01 17.35 3.22
CA THR A 478 2.59 16.80 2.00
C THR A 478 2.95 15.33 2.18
N ILE A 479 3.50 14.90 3.31
CA ILE A 479 3.82 13.49 3.59
C ILE A 479 2.58 12.62 3.34
N MET A 480 1.46 12.94 3.98
CA MET A 480 0.23 12.13 3.88
C MET A 480 -0.40 12.21 2.49
N ALA A 481 -0.45 13.39 1.87
CA ALA A 481 -1.03 13.55 0.54
C ALA A 481 -0.21 12.82 -0.54
N GLN A 482 1.12 12.93 -0.50
CA GLN A 482 2.00 12.33 -1.50
C GLN A 482 2.16 10.82 -1.28
N ALA A 483 2.14 10.34 -0.03
CA ALA A 483 2.08 8.92 0.28
C ALA A 483 0.76 8.31 -0.22
N GLN A 484 -0.38 8.95 0.01
CA GLN A 484 -1.67 8.52 -0.52
C GLN A 484 -1.67 8.47 -2.06
N ALA A 485 -1.19 9.53 -2.72
CA ALA A 485 -1.15 9.60 -4.19
C ALA A 485 -0.25 8.53 -4.83
N ARG A 486 0.78 8.06 -4.10
CA ARG A 486 1.74 7.04 -4.58
C ARG A 486 1.44 5.62 -4.08
N GLY A 487 0.45 5.45 -3.19
CA GLY A 487 0.16 4.17 -2.56
C GLY A 487 1.23 3.72 -1.57
N LEU A 488 1.96 4.65 -0.95
CA LEU A 488 2.94 4.37 0.10
C LEU A 488 2.26 4.26 1.46
N GLY A 489 2.77 3.38 2.32
CA GLY A 489 2.33 3.26 3.71
C GLY A 489 2.86 4.42 4.56
N TYR A 490 2.13 4.78 5.62
CA TYR A 490 2.63 5.68 6.66
C TYR A 490 2.14 5.24 8.05
N ILE A 491 2.93 5.52 9.08
CA ILE A 491 2.64 5.21 10.48
C ILE A 491 3.02 6.43 11.33
N GLY A 492 2.05 7.04 12.02
CA GLY A 492 2.28 8.27 12.79
C GLY A 492 2.87 7.99 14.17
N TRP A 493 3.76 8.87 14.64
CA TRP A 493 4.33 8.81 16.00
C TRP A 493 3.64 9.82 16.91
N SER A 494 3.06 9.46 18.06
CA SER A 494 2.66 8.11 18.50
C SER A 494 1.36 8.17 19.32
N TRP A 495 0.78 7.03 19.70
CA TRP A 495 -0.54 6.99 20.35
C TRP A 495 -0.64 7.85 21.62
N SER A 496 0.28 7.65 22.57
CA SER A 496 0.44 8.44 23.79
C SER A 496 1.71 8.00 24.55
N GLY A 497 2.14 8.80 25.52
CA GLY A 497 3.16 8.42 26.49
C GLY A 497 4.56 8.94 26.18
N ASN A 498 4.68 9.90 25.26
CA ASN A 498 5.92 10.61 25.02
C ASN A 498 6.39 11.38 26.28
N SER A 499 7.70 11.52 26.43
CA SER A 499 8.29 12.36 27.48
C SER A 499 7.97 13.85 27.24
N SER A 500 8.09 14.68 28.29
CA SER A 500 7.63 16.07 28.27
C SER A 500 8.24 16.95 27.17
N ASP A 501 9.46 16.62 26.74
CA ASP A 501 10.20 17.31 25.68
C ASP A 501 9.63 17.05 24.27
N VAL A 502 8.90 15.96 24.08
CA VAL A 502 8.26 15.59 22.80
C VAL A 502 6.77 15.22 22.95
N ALA A 503 6.13 15.64 24.05
CA ALA A 503 4.73 15.36 24.36
C ALA A 503 3.74 15.92 23.32
N TYR A 504 4.15 16.88 22.49
CA TYR A 504 3.35 17.38 21.37
C TYR A 504 3.12 16.32 20.27
N LEU A 505 3.88 15.21 20.28
CA LEU A 505 3.71 14.06 19.39
C LEU A 505 2.70 13.02 19.90
N ASP A 506 2.13 13.19 21.10
CA ASP A 506 1.04 12.32 21.55
C ASP A 506 -0.21 12.57 20.68
N MET A 507 -0.82 11.53 20.14
CA MET A 507 -2.13 11.63 19.47
C MET A 507 -3.29 11.75 20.47
N THR A 508 -3.13 11.16 21.65
CA THR A 508 -4.15 11.19 22.71
C THR A 508 -3.56 11.67 24.02
N ASN A 509 -4.34 12.42 24.80
CA ASN A 509 -3.95 12.76 26.16
C ASN A 509 -4.14 11.52 27.05
N SER A 510 -3.06 11.03 27.66
CA SER A 510 -3.12 9.95 28.66
C SER A 510 -3.82 8.68 28.17
N PHE A 511 -3.53 8.24 26.94
CA PHE A 511 -4.14 7.06 26.31
C PHE A 511 -5.68 7.13 26.16
N ASN A 512 -6.29 8.32 26.28
CA ASN A 512 -7.75 8.47 26.22
C ASN A 512 -8.22 8.76 24.78
N PRO A 513 -8.90 7.81 24.10
CA PRO A 513 -9.36 8.03 22.72
C PRO A 513 -10.44 9.10 22.57
N ALA A 514 -11.11 9.50 23.66
CA ALA A 514 -12.08 10.60 23.65
C ALA A 514 -11.41 11.98 23.79
N SER A 515 -10.09 12.05 24.00
CA SER A 515 -9.34 13.27 24.20
C SER A 515 -8.12 13.31 23.26
N LEU A 516 -8.38 13.62 21.99
CA LEU A 516 -7.33 13.82 21.00
C LEU A 516 -6.57 15.13 21.22
N THR A 517 -5.28 15.11 20.93
CA THR A 517 -4.46 16.32 20.79
C THR A 517 -4.66 16.93 19.40
N PRO A 518 -4.15 18.14 19.11
CA PRO A 518 -4.12 18.66 17.75
C PRO A 518 -3.47 17.70 16.74
N TRP A 519 -2.44 16.97 17.17
CA TRP A 519 -1.81 15.93 16.35
C TRP A 519 -2.78 14.80 16.04
N GLY A 520 -3.40 14.23 17.07
CA GLY A 520 -4.33 13.11 16.90
C GLY A 520 -5.50 13.48 16.00
N GLU A 521 -6.03 14.69 16.16
CA GLU A 521 -7.10 15.20 15.30
C GLU A 521 -6.63 15.29 13.84
N ARG A 522 -5.46 15.87 13.60
CA ARG A 522 -4.87 15.99 12.26
C ARG A 522 -4.60 14.64 11.62
N PHE A 523 -3.96 13.73 12.33
CA PHE A 523 -3.50 12.45 11.79
C PHE A 523 -4.65 11.45 11.59
N LEU A 524 -5.55 11.35 12.57
CA LEU A 524 -6.62 10.35 12.56
C LEU A 524 -7.83 10.81 11.74
N ASN A 525 -8.27 12.06 11.94
CA ASN A 525 -9.53 12.58 11.37
C ASN A 525 -9.32 13.55 10.20
N GLY A 526 -8.12 14.13 10.05
CA GLY A 526 -7.81 15.11 9.01
C GLY A 526 -7.71 14.55 7.60
N ALA A 527 -7.48 15.45 6.64
CA ALA A 527 -7.33 15.09 5.23
C ALA A 527 -6.16 14.12 5.00
N ASN A 528 -6.39 13.14 4.13
CA ASN A 528 -5.55 11.98 3.91
C ASN A 528 -5.24 11.18 5.18
N GLY A 529 -5.97 11.38 6.28
CA GLY A 529 -5.80 10.72 7.56
C GLY A 529 -6.26 9.27 7.60
N VAL A 530 -6.04 8.64 8.75
CA VAL A 530 -6.35 7.20 8.96
C VAL A 530 -7.82 6.90 8.65
N ARG A 531 -8.76 7.66 9.21
CA ARG A 531 -10.21 7.43 8.98
C ARG A 531 -10.60 7.53 7.51
N GLN A 532 -9.93 8.40 6.76
CA GLN A 532 -10.28 8.65 5.37
C GLN A 532 -9.70 7.61 4.41
N THR A 533 -8.50 7.09 4.71
CA THR A 533 -7.69 6.36 3.72
C THR A 533 -7.37 4.92 4.10
N SER A 534 -7.52 4.55 5.37
CA SER A 534 -7.21 3.21 5.85
C SER A 534 -8.18 2.16 5.28
N LYS A 535 -7.60 1.04 4.83
CA LYS A 535 -8.33 -0.17 4.42
C LYS A 535 -7.79 -1.34 5.24
N GLU A 536 -8.68 -2.06 5.91
CA GLU A 536 -8.31 -3.25 6.67
C GLU A 536 -7.65 -4.30 5.74
N ALA A 537 -6.68 -5.05 6.24
CA ALA A 537 -6.05 -6.11 5.46
C ALA A 537 -7.09 -7.19 5.10
N THR A 538 -7.05 -7.69 3.87
CA THR A 538 -7.99 -8.69 3.35
C THR A 538 -7.95 -10.01 4.12
N ILE A 539 -6.81 -10.35 4.75
CA ILE A 539 -6.69 -11.50 5.65
C ILE A 539 -7.66 -11.43 6.85
N PHE A 540 -8.09 -10.22 7.25
CA PHE A 540 -9.08 -10.01 8.31
C PHE A 540 -10.51 -9.78 7.80
N GLY A 541 -10.71 -9.89 6.48
CA GLY A 541 -11.96 -9.57 5.78
C GLY A 541 -12.04 -8.11 5.30
N GLY A 542 -10.92 -7.37 5.33
CA GLY A 542 -10.85 -5.95 5.00
C GLY A 542 -10.90 -5.58 3.51
N GLY A 543 -11.00 -6.59 2.65
CA GLY A 543 -11.36 -6.41 1.25
C GLY A 543 -12.69 -7.09 1.00
N GLY A 544 -13.69 -6.34 0.55
CA GLY A 544 -14.72 -6.93 -0.30
C GLY A 544 -13.98 -7.59 -1.46
N GLY A 545 -13.92 -8.93 -1.43
CA GLY A 545 -13.06 -9.70 -2.33
C GLY A 545 -13.37 -9.41 -3.80
N GLY A 546 -12.31 -9.24 -4.60
CA GLY A 546 -12.37 -9.45 -6.05
C GLY A 546 -13.22 -8.49 -6.86
N ASP A 547 -13.62 -7.34 -6.35
CA ASP A 547 -14.39 -6.39 -7.15
C ASP A 547 -13.50 -5.60 -8.11
N THR A 548 -13.41 -6.11 -9.34
CA THR A 548 -12.70 -5.48 -10.47
C THR A 548 -13.68 -4.83 -11.46
N GLN A 549 -14.99 -4.93 -11.19
CA GLN A 549 -16.00 -4.44 -12.09
C GLN A 549 -16.31 -2.98 -11.72
N PRO A 550 -16.19 -2.03 -12.65
CA PRO A 550 -16.57 -0.65 -12.36
C PRO A 550 -18.10 -0.53 -12.24
N PRO A 551 -18.59 0.40 -11.40
CA PRO A 551 -20.00 0.74 -11.35
C PRO A 551 -20.57 1.08 -12.73
N THR A 552 -21.87 0.86 -12.91
CA THR A 552 -22.56 1.32 -14.12
C THR A 552 -22.42 2.83 -14.27
N THR A 553 -22.36 3.34 -15.50
CA THR A 553 -22.35 4.79 -15.76
C THR A 553 -23.56 5.47 -15.11
N PRO A 554 -23.39 6.56 -14.34
CA PRO A 554 -24.51 7.30 -13.76
C PRO A 554 -25.45 7.81 -14.85
N GLY A 555 -26.73 8.03 -14.51
CA GLY A 555 -27.65 8.71 -15.41
C GLY A 555 -27.16 10.12 -15.78
N THR A 556 -27.57 10.63 -16.95
CA THR A 556 -27.33 12.03 -17.32
C THR A 556 -27.89 12.95 -16.22
N PRO A 557 -27.08 13.84 -15.63
CA PRO A 557 -27.55 14.70 -14.55
C PRO A 557 -28.67 15.63 -15.01
N SER A 558 -29.51 16.05 -14.07
CA SER A 558 -30.54 17.07 -14.27
C SER A 558 -30.29 18.19 -13.26
N ALA A 559 -30.42 19.43 -13.70
CA ALA A 559 -30.26 20.60 -12.85
C ALA A 559 -31.62 21.10 -12.35
N SER A 560 -31.67 21.49 -11.07
CA SER A 560 -32.82 22.07 -10.39
C SER A 560 -32.35 23.16 -9.43
N GLY A 561 -33.27 23.97 -8.91
CA GLY A 561 -32.90 25.06 -7.99
C GLY A 561 -31.90 26.06 -8.58
N VAL A 562 -31.95 26.31 -9.89
CA VAL A 562 -30.97 27.15 -10.61
C VAL A 562 -31.15 28.61 -10.23
N THR A 563 -30.18 29.17 -9.53
CA THR A 563 -30.11 30.58 -9.13
C THR A 563 -29.03 31.32 -9.92
N ALA A 564 -28.76 32.58 -9.56
CA ALA A 564 -27.63 33.33 -10.12
C ALA A 564 -26.27 32.76 -9.70
N THR A 565 -26.19 32.06 -8.56
CA THR A 565 -24.92 31.64 -7.94
C THR A 565 -24.85 30.19 -7.52
N GLY A 566 -25.85 29.37 -7.85
CA GLY A 566 -25.85 27.95 -7.50
C GLY A 566 -27.00 27.18 -8.11
N LEU A 567 -26.92 25.86 -7.99
CA LEU A 567 -27.90 24.89 -8.48
C LEU A 567 -27.74 23.55 -7.75
N THR A 568 -28.72 22.66 -7.92
CA THR A 568 -28.66 21.28 -7.44
C THR A 568 -28.76 20.31 -8.61
N LEU A 569 -27.78 19.43 -8.73
CA LEU A 569 -27.75 18.32 -9.67
C LEU A 569 -28.35 17.07 -9.03
N ASN A 570 -29.15 16.34 -9.79
CA ASN A 570 -29.63 15.01 -9.44
C ASN A 570 -29.48 14.06 -10.63
N TRP A 571 -29.15 12.79 -10.40
CA TRP A 571 -29.04 11.78 -11.45
C TRP A 571 -29.57 10.43 -10.97
N SER A 572 -29.81 9.52 -11.91
CA SER A 572 -30.10 8.13 -11.58
C SER A 572 -28.85 7.47 -11.02
N ALA A 573 -28.97 6.87 -9.83
CA ALA A 573 -27.87 6.20 -9.15
C ALA A 573 -27.30 5.05 -9.98
N SER A 574 -25.98 4.88 -9.92
CA SER A 574 -25.29 3.73 -10.46
C SER A 574 -25.53 2.50 -9.59
N THR A 575 -25.48 1.34 -10.22
CA THR A 575 -25.42 0.04 -9.54
C THR A 575 -24.05 -0.58 -9.74
N ASP A 576 -23.69 -1.46 -8.82
CA ASP A 576 -22.44 -2.17 -8.82
C ASP A 576 -22.65 -3.55 -8.17
N ASN A 577 -21.80 -4.53 -8.48
CA ASN A 577 -21.88 -5.88 -7.94
C ASN A 577 -21.54 -5.97 -6.45
N VAL A 578 -20.77 -5.02 -5.89
CA VAL A 578 -20.52 -4.91 -4.45
C VAL A 578 -21.15 -3.66 -3.87
N GLY A 579 -21.01 -2.52 -4.52
CA GLY A 579 -21.72 -1.31 -4.14
C GLY A 579 -21.01 -0.01 -4.50
N VAL A 580 -21.81 1.00 -4.86
CA VAL A 580 -21.33 2.34 -5.16
C VAL A 580 -21.12 3.12 -3.87
N THR A 581 -19.93 3.68 -3.67
CA THR A 581 -19.54 4.44 -2.48
C THR A 581 -19.59 5.95 -2.70
N GLY A 582 -19.64 6.40 -3.95
CA GLY A 582 -19.92 7.79 -4.26
C GLY A 582 -19.77 8.16 -5.73
N TYR A 583 -19.73 9.47 -5.98
CA TYR A 583 -19.68 10.07 -7.30
C TYR A 583 -18.70 11.24 -7.32
N ASP A 584 -18.00 11.39 -8.44
CA ASP A 584 -17.18 12.57 -8.76
C ASP A 584 -17.93 13.44 -9.77
N VAL A 585 -18.07 14.73 -9.46
CA VAL A 585 -18.82 15.71 -10.27
C VAL A 585 -17.84 16.64 -10.98
N TYR A 586 -17.92 16.66 -12.31
CA TYR A 586 -17.09 17.50 -13.17
C TYR A 586 -17.91 18.64 -13.75
N ARG A 587 -17.31 19.84 -13.80
CA ARG A 587 -17.91 21.07 -14.33
C ARG A 587 -17.04 21.68 -15.42
N ALA A 588 -17.66 22.24 -16.45
CA ALA A 588 -17.02 23.09 -17.44
C ALA A 588 -17.80 24.40 -17.60
N VAL A 589 -17.11 25.50 -17.88
CA VAL A 589 -17.73 26.81 -18.19
C VAL A 589 -17.83 26.96 -19.71
N GLY A 590 -19.00 27.28 -20.24
CA GLY A 590 -19.24 27.42 -21.67
C GLY A 590 -18.75 26.17 -22.44
N SER A 591 -17.94 26.35 -23.48
CA SER A 591 -17.32 25.27 -24.24
C SER A 591 -15.95 24.80 -23.70
N GLY A 592 -15.57 25.19 -22.49
CA GLY A 592 -14.27 24.84 -21.89
C GLY A 592 -14.11 23.38 -21.47
N SER A 593 -12.95 23.03 -20.91
CA SER A 593 -12.67 21.68 -20.40
C SER A 593 -13.37 21.41 -19.07
N PHE A 594 -13.68 20.13 -18.83
CA PHE A 594 -14.25 19.67 -17.55
C PHE A 594 -13.16 19.57 -16.47
N THR A 595 -13.46 20.09 -15.28
CA THR A 595 -12.62 19.98 -14.08
C THR A 595 -13.42 19.36 -12.94
N LEU A 596 -12.76 18.59 -12.08
CA LEU A 596 -13.39 18.02 -10.88
C LEU A 596 -13.80 19.17 -9.96
N THR A 597 -15.07 19.24 -9.62
CA THR A 597 -15.66 20.30 -8.80
C THR A 597 -16.00 19.83 -7.39
N GLY A 598 -16.31 18.54 -7.22
CA GLY A 598 -16.55 17.95 -5.92
C GLY A 598 -16.89 16.46 -6.02
N SER A 599 -17.06 15.83 -4.86
CA SER A 599 -17.51 14.44 -4.75
C SER A 599 -18.65 14.32 -3.72
N THR A 600 -19.52 13.34 -3.90
CA THR A 600 -20.71 13.12 -3.03
C THR A 600 -21.00 11.62 -2.91
N PRO A 601 -21.45 11.12 -1.73
CA PRO A 601 -21.89 9.73 -1.59
C PRO A 601 -23.30 9.48 -2.16
N SER A 602 -24.07 10.54 -2.40
CA SER A 602 -25.45 10.48 -2.88
C SER A 602 -25.53 10.77 -4.37
N ALA A 603 -26.60 10.32 -5.03
CA ALA A 603 -26.88 10.66 -6.44
C ALA A 603 -27.41 12.10 -6.63
N SER A 604 -26.84 13.04 -5.86
CA SER A 604 -27.19 14.46 -5.81
C SER A 604 -26.00 15.30 -5.37
N TYR A 605 -25.86 16.50 -5.94
CA TYR A 605 -24.79 17.45 -5.62
C TYR A 605 -25.29 18.89 -5.72
N ALA A 606 -25.10 19.67 -4.65
CA ALA A 606 -25.36 21.11 -4.66
C ALA A 606 -24.08 21.86 -5.05
N ASP A 607 -24.13 22.60 -6.14
CA ASP A 607 -23.03 23.44 -6.60
C ASP A 607 -23.33 24.92 -6.32
N SER A 608 -22.37 25.64 -5.77
CA SER A 608 -22.50 27.04 -5.35
C SER A 608 -21.29 27.86 -5.76
N GLY A 609 -21.37 29.19 -5.63
CA GLY A 609 -20.32 30.11 -6.07
C GLY A 609 -20.24 30.25 -7.59
N LEU A 610 -21.34 30.02 -8.30
CA LEU A 610 -21.42 30.16 -9.75
C LEU A 610 -21.52 31.64 -10.16
N SER A 611 -21.02 31.93 -11.36
CA SER A 611 -21.21 33.23 -12.00
C SER A 611 -22.62 33.31 -12.59
N PRO A 612 -23.30 34.45 -12.50
CA PRO A 612 -24.61 34.62 -13.10
C PRO A 612 -24.58 34.69 -14.63
N SER A 613 -25.74 34.48 -15.28
CA SER A 613 -25.87 34.45 -16.75
C SER A 613 -24.83 33.56 -17.45
N THR A 614 -24.32 32.53 -16.77
CA THR A 614 -23.18 31.74 -17.22
C THR A 614 -23.63 30.31 -17.48
N THR A 615 -23.35 29.80 -18.67
CA THR A 615 -23.60 28.40 -19.00
C THR A 615 -22.52 27.52 -18.41
N TYR A 616 -22.95 26.56 -17.59
CA TYR A 616 -22.14 25.48 -17.05
C TYR A 616 -22.58 24.16 -17.65
N ARG A 617 -21.61 23.28 -17.89
CA ARG A 617 -21.84 21.89 -18.27
C ARG A 617 -21.36 20.98 -17.15
N TYR A 618 -22.12 19.93 -16.86
CA TYR A 618 -21.77 18.95 -15.85
C TYR A 618 -21.83 17.53 -16.39
N GLN A 619 -20.92 16.70 -15.88
CA GLN A 619 -20.93 15.25 -16.06
C GLN A 619 -20.46 14.59 -14.76
N VAL A 620 -20.86 13.34 -14.55
CA VAL A 620 -20.65 12.64 -13.28
C VAL A 620 -20.14 11.24 -13.56
N ARG A 621 -19.26 10.70 -12.73
CA ARG A 621 -18.91 9.27 -12.72
C ARG A 621 -19.09 8.69 -11.32
N ALA A 622 -19.37 7.40 -11.23
CA ALA A 622 -19.48 6.67 -9.98
C ALA A 622 -18.14 6.04 -9.58
N LYS A 623 -17.99 5.76 -8.28
CA LYS A 623 -16.89 5.00 -7.68
C LYS A 623 -17.43 3.99 -6.66
N ASP A 624 -16.75 2.86 -6.55
CA ASP A 624 -17.05 1.81 -5.55
C ASP A 624 -16.02 1.82 -4.40
N ALA A 625 -16.10 0.83 -3.51
CA ALA A 625 -15.19 0.67 -2.37
C ALA A 625 -13.81 0.13 -2.79
N ALA A 626 -13.74 -0.59 -3.90
CA ALA A 626 -12.52 -1.15 -4.48
C ALA A 626 -11.67 -0.07 -5.18
N GLY A 627 -12.28 1.06 -5.57
CA GLY A 627 -11.66 2.16 -6.28
C GLY A 627 -11.87 2.11 -7.80
N ASN A 628 -12.72 1.21 -8.31
CA ASN A 628 -13.07 1.24 -9.72
C ASN A 628 -13.96 2.45 -10.00
N VAL A 629 -13.82 3.02 -11.20
CA VAL A 629 -14.58 4.19 -11.64
C VAL A 629 -15.35 3.89 -12.91
N SER A 630 -16.59 4.36 -12.97
CA SER A 630 -17.41 4.22 -14.18
C SER A 630 -16.90 5.13 -15.32
N ALA A 631 -17.42 4.92 -16.53
CA ALA A 631 -17.39 5.98 -17.54
C ALA A 631 -18.14 7.22 -17.03
N VAL A 632 -17.83 8.39 -17.60
CA VAL A 632 -18.58 9.63 -17.32
C VAL A 632 -19.98 9.57 -17.93
N SER A 633 -20.95 10.15 -17.25
CA SER A 633 -22.34 10.26 -17.71
C SER A 633 -22.49 11.20 -18.91
N GLY A 634 -23.71 11.26 -19.46
CA GLY A 634 -24.08 12.29 -20.41
C GLY A 634 -23.95 13.70 -19.80
N ILE A 635 -23.73 14.69 -20.66
CA ILE A 635 -23.54 16.08 -20.23
C ILE A 635 -24.90 16.76 -20.05
N VAL A 636 -25.09 17.43 -18.91
CA VAL A 636 -26.15 18.43 -18.74
C VAL A 636 -25.58 19.83 -18.95
N SER A 637 -26.30 20.66 -19.69
CA SER A 637 -25.97 22.08 -19.87
C SER A 637 -27.02 22.92 -19.16
N VAL A 638 -26.59 23.87 -18.33
CA VAL A 638 -27.46 24.74 -17.54
C VAL A 638 -26.89 26.15 -17.50
N THR A 639 -27.72 27.15 -17.75
CA THR A 639 -27.34 28.56 -17.65
C THR A 639 -27.88 29.09 -16.33
N THR A 640 -26.98 29.62 -15.49
CA THR A 640 -27.38 30.30 -14.24
C THR A 640 -28.25 31.51 -14.55
N SER A 641 -29.15 31.83 -13.63
CA SER A 641 -30.01 33.02 -13.76
C SER A 641 -29.18 34.30 -13.82
N ALA A 642 -29.74 35.38 -14.36
CA ALA A 642 -29.01 36.63 -14.51
C ALA A 642 -28.57 37.23 -13.16
N GLY A 643 -27.38 37.84 -13.19
CA GLY A 643 -26.72 38.43 -12.02
C GLY A 643 -27.21 39.82 -11.76
N GLY A 644 -28.40 39.92 -11.21
CA GLY A 644 -29.01 41.15 -10.73
C GLY A 644 -30.02 40.73 -9.69
N GLY A 645 -29.86 41.23 -8.47
CA GLY A 645 -30.53 40.73 -7.27
C GLY A 645 -32.02 40.44 -7.46
N SER A 646 -32.37 39.15 -7.48
CA SER A 646 -33.75 38.74 -7.25
C SER A 646 -33.98 38.66 -5.74
N GLY A 647 -34.01 39.82 -5.09
CA GLY A 647 -35.12 39.98 -4.18
C GLY A 647 -36.35 39.85 -5.04
N THR A 648 -37.28 38.99 -4.65
CA THR A 648 -38.66 39.03 -5.15
C THR A 648 -39.36 40.33 -4.72
N CYS A 649 -38.59 41.40 -4.48
CA CYS A 649 -39.01 42.65 -3.92
C CYS A 649 -38.23 43.84 -4.48
N LYS A 650 -38.95 44.94 -4.69
CA LYS A 650 -38.44 46.29 -4.90
C LYS A 650 -38.91 47.18 -3.76
N VAL A 651 -38.02 47.99 -3.20
CA VAL A 651 -38.29 48.92 -2.10
C VAL A 651 -38.09 50.36 -2.57
N GLY A 652 -39.17 51.14 -2.56
CA GLY A 652 -39.09 52.60 -2.62
C GLY A 652 -38.95 53.16 -1.20
N TYR A 653 -37.94 53.99 -0.95
CA TYR A 653 -37.72 54.61 0.37
C TYR A 653 -37.59 56.13 0.22
N SER A 654 -38.39 56.88 0.96
CA SER A 654 -38.31 58.34 1.04
C SER A 654 -38.39 58.78 2.50
N ALA A 655 -37.53 59.72 2.89
CA ALA A 655 -37.42 60.18 4.27
C ALA A 655 -37.18 61.70 4.35
N PRO A 656 -38.16 62.54 3.98
CA PRO A 656 -38.04 63.99 4.15
C PRO A 656 -37.81 64.36 5.61
N SER A 657 -36.75 65.13 5.86
CA SER A 657 -36.41 65.69 7.17
C SER A 657 -37.24 66.93 7.49
N TRP A 658 -37.52 67.14 8.77
CA TRP A 658 -38.20 68.32 9.31
C TRP A 658 -37.63 68.72 10.69
N GLY A 659 -38.14 69.80 11.29
CA GLY A 659 -37.75 70.21 12.65
C GLY A 659 -36.28 70.60 12.79
N GLY A 660 -35.70 71.30 11.80
CA GLY A 660 -34.31 71.77 11.84
C GLY A 660 -33.25 70.68 11.72
N GLY A 661 -33.62 69.49 11.26
CA GLY A 661 -32.69 68.36 11.05
C GLY A 661 -32.60 67.38 12.22
N SER A 662 -33.62 67.35 13.08
CA SER A 662 -33.71 66.43 14.23
C SER A 662 -34.75 65.31 14.04
N GLY A 663 -35.69 65.47 13.10
CA GLY A 663 -36.75 64.52 12.80
C GLY A 663 -36.93 64.25 11.31
N PHE A 664 -37.51 63.10 10.96
CA PHE A 664 -37.89 62.76 9.60
C PHE A 664 -39.14 61.87 9.58
N THR A 665 -39.81 61.83 8.44
CA THR A 665 -40.91 60.90 8.19
C THR A 665 -40.52 59.94 7.08
N ALA A 666 -40.36 58.65 7.40
CA ALA A 666 -40.03 57.62 6.42
C ALA A 666 -41.30 56.99 5.81
N SER A 667 -41.33 56.93 4.50
CA SER A 667 -42.29 56.16 3.70
C SER A 667 -41.55 55.06 2.96
N VAL A 668 -42.03 53.82 3.10
CA VAL A 668 -41.44 52.63 2.49
C VAL A 668 -42.51 51.90 1.67
N THR A 669 -42.27 51.72 0.38
CA THR A 669 -43.14 50.94 -0.52
C THR A 669 -42.45 49.65 -0.89
N ILE A 670 -43.02 48.53 -0.49
CA ILE A 670 -42.53 47.18 -0.81
C ILE A 670 -43.36 46.66 -1.98
N THR A 671 -42.72 46.26 -3.08
CA THR A 671 -43.37 45.70 -4.27
C THR A 671 -42.87 44.29 -4.52
N ASN A 672 -43.76 43.30 -4.62
CA ASN A 672 -43.39 41.94 -5.00
C ASN A 672 -43.05 41.89 -6.50
N THR A 673 -41.78 41.73 -6.85
CA THR A 673 -41.31 41.62 -8.24
C THR A 673 -41.21 40.15 -8.71
N GLY A 674 -41.53 39.20 -7.84
CA GLY A 674 -41.57 37.78 -8.15
C GLY A 674 -42.85 37.34 -8.87
N THR A 675 -42.86 36.09 -9.31
CA THR A 675 -43.98 35.48 -10.05
C THR A 675 -45.02 34.79 -9.17
N SER A 676 -44.77 34.68 -7.86
CA SER A 676 -45.67 34.05 -6.87
C SER A 676 -46.06 35.04 -5.78
N ALA A 677 -47.25 34.85 -5.19
CA ALA A 677 -47.68 35.69 -4.06
C ALA A 677 -46.81 35.44 -2.82
N ILE A 678 -46.47 36.51 -2.10
CA ILE A 678 -45.80 36.44 -0.79
C ILE A 678 -46.90 36.43 0.27
N ASP A 679 -46.96 35.40 1.12
CA ASP A 679 -47.89 35.32 2.25
C ASP A 679 -47.14 35.39 3.59
N GLY A 680 -47.14 36.57 4.19
CA GLY A 680 -46.31 36.91 5.35
C GLY A 680 -44.98 37.52 4.91
N TRP A 681 -44.70 38.74 5.40
CA TRP A 681 -43.47 39.44 5.07
C TRP A 681 -42.88 40.20 6.24
N THR A 682 -41.55 40.17 6.30
CA THR A 682 -40.71 40.93 7.21
C THR A 682 -39.65 41.66 6.40
N LEU A 683 -39.72 43.00 6.41
CA LEU A 683 -38.70 43.86 5.85
C LEU A 683 -37.61 44.12 6.90
N ALA A 684 -36.33 44.04 6.53
CA ALA A 684 -35.21 44.39 7.40
C ALA A 684 -34.19 45.28 6.68
N PHE A 685 -33.64 46.26 7.40
CA PHE A 685 -32.58 47.15 6.95
C PHE A 685 -31.81 47.72 8.15
N SER A 686 -30.67 48.37 7.89
CA SER A 686 -29.81 48.92 8.95
C SER A 686 -29.50 50.40 8.71
N TYR A 687 -29.53 51.17 9.80
CA TYR A 687 -29.10 52.56 9.85
C TYR A 687 -27.65 52.67 10.36
N ALA A 688 -26.86 53.49 9.68
CA ALA A 688 -25.43 53.66 9.96
C ALA A 688 -25.10 54.86 10.85
N ASN A 689 -25.99 55.87 10.93
CA ASN A 689 -25.67 57.19 11.49
C ASN A 689 -26.64 57.60 12.62
N GLY A 690 -26.91 56.67 13.54
CA GLY A 690 -27.66 56.96 14.75
C GLY A 690 -29.15 57.23 14.57
N GLN A 691 -29.73 56.95 13.38
CA GLN A 691 -31.16 57.11 13.16
C GLN A 691 -31.97 56.16 14.06
N LYS A 692 -33.09 56.68 14.61
CA LYS A 692 -34.01 55.95 15.49
C LYS A 692 -35.44 56.01 14.97
N VAL A 693 -36.12 54.87 15.01
CA VAL A 693 -37.56 54.74 14.72
C VAL A 693 -38.34 55.17 15.96
N THR A 694 -39.25 56.13 15.80
CA THR A 694 -40.21 56.53 16.85
C THR A 694 -41.47 55.69 16.72
N LEU A 695 -41.74 54.85 17.71
CA LEU A 695 -42.92 54.00 17.73
C LEU A 695 -44.15 54.74 18.31
N PRO A 696 -45.37 54.45 17.82
CA PRO A 696 -45.68 53.48 16.77
C PRO A 696 -45.45 54.04 15.35
N GLY A 697 -45.01 53.18 14.43
CA GLY A 697 -45.18 53.42 13.00
C GLY A 697 -46.57 53.01 12.51
N TRP A 698 -46.81 53.11 11.19
CA TRP A 698 -48.04 52.65 10.54
C TRP A 698 -47.74 51.61 9.45
N GLY A 699 -48.77 50.81 9.12
CA GLY A 699 -48.72 49.80 8.06
C GLY A 699 -47.93 48.52 8.38
N ALA A 700 -47.19 48.49 9.50
CA ALA A 700 -46.42 47.33 9.95
C ALA A 700 -46.20 47.36 11.47
N THR A 701 -45.83 46.21 12.04
CA THR A 701 -45.25 46.13 13.38
C THR A 701 -43.75 46.42 13.26
N TRP A 702 -43.28 47.50 13.88
CA TRP A 702 -41.91 47.99 13.78
C TRP A 702 -41.10 47.64 15.02
N ALA A 703 -39.84 47.23 14.83
CA ALA A 703 -38.89 47.04 15.90
C ALA A 703 -37.48 47.50 15.48
N GLN A 704 -36.72 48.04 16.42
CA GLN A 704 -35.33 48.43 16.20
C GLN A 704 -34.45 47.97 17.36
N SER A 705 -33.31 47.34 17.04
CA SER A 705 -32.25 47.00 17.99
C SER A 705 -30.91 47.47 17.45
N GLY A 706 -30.22 48.33 18.19
CA GLY A 706 -29.04 49.03 17.68
C GLY A 706 -29.38 49.87 16.44
N GLY A 707 -28.69 49.59 15.32
CA GLY A 707 -28.96 50.17 14.00
C GLY A 707 -29.93 49.34 13.14
N ASN A 708 -30.26 48.10 13.54
CA ASN A 708 -31.08 47.19 12.74
C ASN A 708 -32.57 47.45 12.96
N VAL A 709 -33.32 47.63 11.88
CA VAL A 709 -34.75 47.90 11.86
C VAL A 709 -35.47 46.75 11.16
N THR A 710 -36.59 46.34 11.73
CA THR A 710 -37.51 45.35 11.13
C THR A 710 -38.94 45.87 11.09
N ALA A 711 -39.67 45.53 10.03
CA ALA A 711 -41.08 45.82 9.86
C ALA A 711 -41.81 44.55 9.41
N THR A 712 -42.76 44.06 10.20
CA THR A 712 -43.52 42.84 9.91
C THR A 712 -44.97 43.18 9.55
N ASN A 713 -45.53 42.47 8.58
CA ASN A 713 -46.88 42.68 8.09
C ASN A 713 -47.95 42.64 9.20
N LEU A 714 -49.05 43.35 8.97
CA LEU A 714 -50.29 43.21 9.75
C LEU A 714 -51.21 42.19 9.05
N SER A 715 -52.31 41.81 9.70
CA SER A 715 -53.23 40.80 9.16
C SER A 715 -53.82 41.18 7.79
N TRP A 716 -54.07 42.47 7.54
CA TRP A 716 -54.75 42.97 6.34
C TRP A 716 -53.83 43.20 5.12
N ASN A 717 -52.52 43.33 5.31
CA ASN A 717 -51.53 43.45 4.21
C ASN A 717 -50.54 42.28 4.18
N ARG A 718 -50.90 41.16 4.80
CA ARG A 718 -50.08 39.96 4.88
C ARG A 718 -49.67 39.42 3.51
N THR A 719 -50.58 39.44 2.55
CA THR A 719 -50.36 38.86 1.22
C THR A 719 -50.03 39.92 0.18
N LEU A 720 -48.93 39.74 -0.56
CA LEU A 720 -48.55 40.56 -1.72
C LEU A 720 -48.56 39.69 -2.99
N ALA A 721 -49.55 39.89 -3.86
CA ALA A 721 -49.60 39.24 -5.17
C ALA A 721 -48.38 39.61 -6.04
N PRO A 722 -48.05 38.84 -7.09
CA PRO A 722 -47.07 39.25 -8.10
C PRO A 722 -47.37 40.66 -8.62
N ASN A 723 -46.35 41.53 -8.65
CA ASN A 723 -46.44 42.97 -8.95
C ASN A 723 -47.30 43.80 -7.98
N GLY A 724 -47.78 43.22 -6.88
CA GLY A 724 -48.51 43.92 -5.83
C GLY A 724 -47.57 44.68 -4.89
N SER A 725 -48.06 45.80 -4.35
CA SER A 725 -47.28 46.64 -3.43
C SER A 725 -48.05 46.96 -2.15
N THR A 726 -47.31 47.20 -1.06
CA THR A 726 -47.82 47.80 0.18
C THR A 726 -46.95 48.97 0.60
N SER A 727 -47.55 50.00 1.18
CA SER A 727 -46.85 51.16 1.72
C SER A 727 -46.97 51.21 3.23
N ILE A 728 -45.84 51.42 3.90
CA ILE A 728 -45.70 51.47 5.35
C ILE A 728 -44.84 52.68 5.73
N GLY A 729 -44.84 53.09 6.99
CA GLY A 729 -44.02 54.23 7.38
C GLY A 729 -43.93 54.46 8.88
N PHE A 730 -43.09 55.41 9.26
CA PHE A 730 -42.86 55.81 10.64
C PHE A 730 -42.27 57.23 10.70
N ASN A 731 -42.36 57.85 11.87
CA ASN A 731 -41.54 59.01 12.20
C ASN A 731 -40.24 58.56 12.88
N GLY A 732 -39.14 59.26 12.66
CA GLY A 732 -37.86 58.94 13.27
C GLY A 732 -37.03 60.18 13.61
N THR A 733 -35.96 59.96 14.36
CA THR A 733 -34.96 60.98 14.73
C THR A 733 -33.58 60.57 14.25
N TYR A 734 -32.66 61.52 14.11
CA TYR A 734 -31.28 61.24 13.74
C TYR A 734 -30.32 62.27 14.34
N SER A 735 -29.04 61.90 14.45
CA SER A 735 -27.95 62.79 14.86
C SER A 735 -26.95 62.95 13.72
N GLY A 736 -26.79 64.16 13.19
CA GLY A 736 -25.88 64.44 12.07
C GLY A 736 -26.57 64.36 10.71
N SER A 737 -26.43 63.25 9.99
CA SER A 737 -26.98 63.06 8.64
C SER A 737 -28.00 61.93 8.57
N ASN A 738 -28.96 62.03 7.63
CA ASN A 738 -30.01 61.04 7.43
C ASN A 738 -29.94 60.40 6.02
N PRO A 739 -28.88 59.63 5.69
CA PRO A 739 -28.86 58.89 4.43
C PRO A 739 -29.90 57.77 4.44
N ALA A 740 -30.41 57.43 3.25
CA ALA A 740 -31.22 56.23 3.06
C ALA A 740 -30.40 54.96 3.40
N PRO A 741 -31.04 53.89 3.90
CA PRO A 741 -30.37 52.61 4.09
C PRO A 741 -29.74 52.09 2.79
N ALA A 742 -28.54 51.52 2.89
CA ALA A 742 -27.79 51.04 1.73
C ALA A 742 -28.39 49.77 1.10
N SER A 743 -29.15 48.99 1.88
CA SER A 743 -29.84 47.78 1.40
C SER A 743 -31.08 47.48 2.25
N PHE A 744 -32.00 46.76 1.65
CA PHE A 744 -33.20 46.21 2.29
C PHE A 744 -33.29 44.72 1.98
N THR A 745 -33.84 43.94 2.90
CA THR A 745 -34.19 42.54 2.68
C THR A 745 -35.65 42.30 3.02
N LEU A 746 -36.35 41.47 2.24
CA LEU A 746 -37.70 40.99 2.52
C LEU A 746 -37.63 39.48 2.75
N ASN A 747 -38.03 39.01 3.94
CA ASN A 747 -37.88 37.61 4.34
C ASN A 747 -36.45 37.07 4.14
N GLY A 748 -35.44 37.91 4.38
CA GLY A 748 -34.02 37.58 4.19
C GLY A 748 -33.51 37.72 2.75
N SER A 749 -34.36 38.03 1.77
CA SER A 749 -33.96 38.22 0.36
C SER A 749 -33.73 39.70 0.02
N THR A 750 -32.58 40.05 -0.55
CA THR A 750 -32.20 41.45 -0.84
C THR A 750 -33.09 42.12 -1.89
N CYS A 751 -33.78 43.21 -1.53
CA CYS A 751 -34.61 43.96 -2.46
C CYS A 751 -33.81 44.94 -3.32
N THR A 752 -34.29 45.18 -4.53
CA THR A 752 -33.84 46.33 -5.34
C THR A 752 -34.38 47.63 -4.75
N THR A 753 -33.62 48.73 -4.77
CA THR A 753 -34.06 50.04 -4.26
C THR A 753 -34.41 50.99 -5.41
N SER A 754 -35.35 51.91 -5.19
CA SER A 754 -35.70 52.96 -6.16
C SER A 754 -36.06 54.28 -5.54
#